data_AF-A0A813TQB1-F1
#
_entry.id   AF-A0A813TQB1-F1
#
_cell.length_a   1.000
_cell.length_b   1.000
_cell.length_c   1.000
_cell.angle_alpha   90.00
_cell.angle_beta   90.00
_cell.angle_gamma   90.00
#
_symmetry.space_group_name_H-M   'P 1'
#
loop_
_entity.id
_entity.type
_entity.pdbx_description
1 polymer ?
#
loop_
_entity_poly.entity_id
_entity_poly.type
_entity_poly.pdbx_seq_one_letter_code
_entity_poly.pdbx_strand_id
1 'polypeptide(L)'
;MAVTEMFGRSFSDALYERYCDFDSTFDDLKNDCDIVFFVGSSPKKTESGLVLNASTVVLTDERISHVGDPHAVALSCSQVELVDISSNAFSDWHEISLLLSSLPHVKTINLSFNPFPTDLHRLPDDLQWSNLNTLCLNGSHIGLEMIVELLKKMPNLEELQICSNNYTSISSNYDFQHENLKRVYISNNSLSEWESICRLGRLFPRLETLIASDNPLISFRSDDDVTVCLPCLHTLSVDQVQISDWNDIVALTKLPSLHALRIHVAPLLKNYQKEERFFLLLGYMKHLTKLNGSDITANERETSERRFIRHYSQHDMKPQRYFELTEKHGNLKPLVDITIRAPYLTNVRLVYNQTTHDKEIDVRQTVQQFKKYLHELFRLPLTRIRIFYVDDVAFNMGVCGPEELRYPQRLLHTYNIHDGDQFHIDLKPEPPKPQYTTRTADSARSRKKSTDNNRINSSTSSDDDKGTSPVVTSPFAFDSLQKLAQQKDTHDTQASIELDEIYPSIDKTVQMIKNDEDDDELLLAAAAATCTNLQTNNNDNTMTVVETTNVLCHSSAYSLACFALGLDDTTSYLQYLRSNGPSAIVLSYLLSGHMPYWNGCPVSNDYLNIKLEQHVKDNCLFEQDLEFLSDGLEGRSRNPVSLLIDHLTHPDADLGAHLQSKLKWRHDPSSAINHVCLGRGGIGGVWNSLTSKQLQTVSMAHWMELPNYSMSTFRQQRRAHRLRLAAQNEQSSVIEDNASLRATYEEVRSYYVHYVKRNRLTNHFRNGCEVKSIERVSLGEPVFDDVNEEIRTSEPLWEIRGYEEKTGSPFIIHAKYVVLATGIPQEKTIPLGIIGEQTSQSFTYTCLSDIEDLIINKKYLTKTHKPLLVIGCGLTALDVILLCQQYSIPVLHVFRRAIDDHELVFNQLSPSLYPEYERIKDMAKLSTSSSSDWSYQCLAQSEVVSITEDGTVHIRNVRTHSTSEHDVSFVARLTGAEVTTPFLQRASTKTKTALQINPYTYECIDFEHMYALGPLAGDKLVRFLQGGAFACAASLFKTFRQTSPKTTYRT
;
A
#
# COMPACT_ATOMS: atom_id res chain seq x y z
N MET A 1 21.09 -30.17 -22.71
CA MET A 1 20.49 -30.06 -24.07
C MET A 1 21.02 -28.78 -24.70
N ALA A 2 21.01 -28.65 -26.02
CA ALA A 2 21.47 -27.45 -26.73
C ALA A 2 20.52 -27.14 -27.90
N VAL A 3 20.57 -25.89 -28.39
CA VAL A 3 19.73 -25.36 -29.49
C VAL A 3 18.26 -25.15 -29.11
N THR A 4 17.98 -24.06 -28.39
CA THR A 4 16.60 -23.52 -28.24
C THR A 4 16.52 -21.98 -28.19
N GLU A 5 17.62 -21.25 -28.42
CA GLU A 5 17.71 -19.79 -28.20
C GLU A 5 17.33 -18.92 -29.44
N MET A 6 16.60 -19.45 -30.43
CA MET A 6 16.34 -18.73 -31.70
C MET A 6 14.89 -18.74 -32.23
N PHE A 7 13.92 -19.36 -31.53
CA PHE A 7 12.52 -19.36 -31.95
C PHE A 7 11.61 -19.00 -30.76
N GLY A 8 10.68 -18.05 -30.98
CA GLY A 8 9.60 -17.76 -30.02
C GLY A 8 8.60 -18.90 -29.96
N ARG A 9 7.94 -19.09 -28.81
CA ARG A 9 6.99 -20.19 -28.61
C ARG A 9 5.61 -19.87 -29.18
N SER A 10 4.76 -20.88 -29.33
CA SER A 10 3.39 -20.66 -29.82
C SER A 10 2.43 -20.30 -28.68
N PHE A 11 1.31 -19.66 -29.02
CA PHE A 11 0.23 -19.40 -28.06
C PHE A 11 -0.38 -20.72 -27.56
N SER A 12 -0.56 -21.73 -28.40
CA SER A 12 -1.07 -23.05 -27.96
C SER A 12 -0.13 -23.74 -26.98
N ASP A 13 1.19 -23.68 -27.20
CA ASP A 13 2.17 -24.23 -26.26
C ASP A 13 2.20 -23.42 -24.97
N ALA A 14 2.13 -22.08 -25.07
CA ALA A 14 2.10 -21.20 -23.91
C ALA A 14 0.86 -21.38 -23.05
N LEU A 15 -0.29 -21.62 -23.69
CA LEU A 15 -1.55 -21.94 -23.04
C LEU A 15 -1.48 -23.32 -22.37
N TYR A 16 -0.90 -24.32 -23.05
CA TYR A 16 -0.75 -25.65 -22.48
C TYR A 16 0.25 -25.66 -21.31
N GLU A 17 1.43 -25.05 -21.44
CA GLU A 17 2.44 -24.98 -20.37
C GLU A 17 1.93 -24.24 -19.12
N ARG A 18 1.15 -23.16 -19.30
CA ARG A 18 0.68 -22.31 -18.19
C ARG A 18 -0.66 -22.74 -17.58
N TYR A 19 -1.42 -23.61 -18.24
CA TYR A 19 -2.73 -24.07 -17.76
C TYR A 19 -2.91 -25.60 -17.73
N CYS A 20 -1.92 -26.41 -18.12
CA CYS A 20 -1.92 -27.87 -17.96
C CYS A 20 -0.74 -28.33 -17.09
N ASP A 21 -1.04 -28.84 -15.89
CA ASP A 21 -0.02 -29.49 -15.07
C ASP A 21 0.57 -30.74 -15.74
N PHE A 22 1.88 -30.90 -15.61
CA PHE A 22 2.66 -31.97 -16.23
C PHE A 22 2.63 -33.27 -15.41
N ASP A 23 1.44 -33.79 -15.16
CA ASP A 23 1.27 -35.05 -14.43
C ASP A 23 1.10 -36.24 -15.38
N SER A 24 2.18 -37.00 -15.53
CA SER A 24 2.20 -38.37 -16.03
C SER A 24 2.98 -39.19 -15.00
N THR A 25 2.33 -40.10 -14.28
CA THR A 25 1.94 -41.39 -14.85
C THR A 25 0.46 -41.72 -14.76
N PHE A 26 -0.07 -42.28 -15.84
CA PHE A 26 -1.41 -42.85 -15.93
C PHE A 26 -1.31 -44.37 -15.84
N ASP A 27 -1.93 -44.99 -14.82
CA ASP A 27 -2.47 -46.36 -14.80
C ASP A 27 -2.86 -46.73 -13.35
N ASP A 28 -4.15 -46.65 -12.99
CA ASP A 28 -4.94 -47.86 -12.77
C ASP A 28 -6.45 -47.61 -12.50
N LEU A 29 -7.26 -48.56 -12.95
CA LEU A 29 -8.58 -49.00 -12.43
C LEU A 29 -9.61 -47.98 -11.85
N LYS A 30 -10.58 -47.61 -12.71
CA LYS A 30 -12.02 -47.90 -12.54
C LYS A 30 -12.42 -48.54 -11.17
N ASN A 31 -13.32 -47.97 -10.36
CA ASN A 31 -14.77 -47.91 -10.64
C ASN A 31 -15.58 -47.09 -9.59
N ASP A 32 -16.83 -46.76 -9.96
CA ASP A 32 -18.03 -46.56 -9.12
C ASP A 32 -18.16 -45.39 -8.09
N CYS A 33 -18.93 -44.39 -8.54
CA CYS A 33 -20.00 -43.66 -7.84
C CYS A 33 -19.75 -42.32 -7.09
N ASP A 34 -20.77 -41.45 -7.23
CA ASP A 34 -21.12 -40.25 -6.45
C ASP A 34 -20.05 -39.15 -6.23
N ILE A 35 -19.85 -38.31 -7.25
CA ILE A 35 -19.20 -37.00 -7.12
C ILE A 35 -20.13 -35.87 -7.56
N VAL A 36 -20.38 -34.92 -6.65
CA VAL A 36 -21.08 -33.66 -6.94
C VAL A 36 -20.10 -32.68 -7.60
N PHE A 37 -20.48 -32.13 -8.76
CA PHE A 37 -19.65 -31.14 -9.45
C PHE A 37 -19.62 -29.79 -8.72
N PHE A 38 -18.41 -29.39 -8.28
CA PHE A 38 -18.10 -27.99 -7.99
C PHE A 38 -17.44 -27.33 -9.20
N VAL A 39 -17.77 -26.06 -9.45
CA VAL A 39 -17.22 -25.27 -10.55
C VAL A 39 -16.18 -24.29 -10.00
N GLY A 40 -14.91 -24.60 -10.25
CA GLY A 40 -13.78 -23.69 -10.13
C GLY A 40 -12.99 -23.70 -11.44
N SER A 41 -12.42 -22.55 -11.82
CA SER A 41 -11.84 -22.32 -13.16
C SER A 41 -10.41 -22.88 -13.35
N SER A 42 -10.16 -24.12 -12.88
CA SER A 42 -9.13 -24.95 -13.50
C SER A 42 -9.69 -25.52 -14.82
N PRO A 43 -8.90 -25.62 -15.90
CA PRO A 43 -9.38 -26.28 -17.11
C PRO A 43 -9.68 -27.75 -16.87
N LYS A 44 -10.69 -28.27 -17.57
CA LYS A 44 -10.99 -29.70 -17.55
C LYS A 44 -10.31 -30.37 -18.74
N LYS A 45 -9.53 -31.41 -18.47
CA LYS A 45 -9.01 -32.33 -19.49
C LYS A 45 -10.15 -33.29 -19.84
N THR A 46 -10.69 -33.16 -21.04
CA THR A 46 -11.77 -34.00 -21.57
C THR A 46 -11.19 -35.06 -22.51
N GLU A 47 -11.98 -36.07 -22.88
CA GLU A 47 -11.59 -37.04 -23.94
C GLU A 47 -11.32 -36.36 -25.30
N SER A 48 -11.76 -35.11 -25.48
CA SER A 48 -11.57 -34.29 -26.68
C SER A 48 -10.43 -33.27 -26.58
N GLY A 49 -9.75 -33.16 -25.43
CA GLY A 49 -8.68 -32.19 -25.18
C GLY A 49 -8.95 -31.23 -24.01
N LEU A 50 -8.18 -30.15 -23.95
CA LEU A 50 -8.27 -29.11 -22.91
C LEU A 50 -9.51 -28.21 -23.13
N VAL A 51 -10.18 -27.82 -22.05
CA VAL A 51 -11.22 -26.77 -22.06
C VAL A 51 -11.07 -25.86 -20.84
N LEU A 52 -10.84 -24.57 -21.06
CA LEU A 52 -10.72 -23.52 -20.03
C LEU A 52 -12.11 -22.96 -19.67
N ASN A 53 -12.50 -23.08 -18.41
CA ASN A 53 -13.68 -22.41 -17.86
C ASN A 53 -13.33 -20.98 -17.36
N ALA A 54 -12.52 -20.25 -18.12
CA ALA A 54 -12.02 -18.93 -17.76
C ALA A 54 -12.39 -17.91 -18.85
N SER A 55 -13.00 -16.79 -18.45
CA SER A 55 -13.32 -15.68 -19.36
C SER A 55 -12.11 -14.78 -19.67
N THR A 56 -10.92 -15.13 -19.16
CA THR A 56 -9.70 -14.31 -19.26
C THR A 56 -8.47 -15.19 -19.37
N VAL A 57 -7.61 -14.90 -20.35
CA VAL A 57 -6.29 -15.52 -20.55
C VAL A 57 -5.23 -14.43 -20.43
N VAL A 58 -4.16 -14.69 -19.67
CA VAL A 58 -3.04 -13.76 -19.45
C VAL A 58 -1.73 -14.50 -19.64
N LEU A 59 -1.02 -14.18 -20.73
CA LEU A 59 0.23 -14.79 -21.18
C LEU A 59 1.29 -13.71 -21.49
N THR A 60 1.42 -12.73 -20.59
CA THR A 60 2.38 -11.62 -20.67
C THR A 60 3.83 -12.10 -20.44
N ASP A 61 4.79 -11.60 -21.24
CA ASP A 61 6.25 -11.94 -21.19
C ASP A 61 6.58 -13.44 -21.39
N GLU A 62 5.70 -14.18 -22.08
CA GLU A 62 5.86 -15.62 -22.36
C GLU A 62 6.63 -15.92 -23.66
N ARG A 63 7.21 -14.88 -24.30
CA ARG A 63 7.98 -14.94 -25.57
C ARG A 63 7.22 -15.58 -26.74
N ILE A 64 5.91 -15.38 -26.77
CA ILE A 64 5.03 -15.90 -27.82
C ILE A 64 5.25 -15.10 -29.11
N SER A 65 5.33 -15.77 -30.26
CA SER A 65 5.47 -15.10 -31.57
C SER A 65 4.37 -15.44 -32.60
N HIS A 66 3.62 -16.51 -32.36
CA HIS A 66 2.64 -17.08 -33.29
C HIS A 66 1.58 -17.90 -32.53
N VAL A 67 0.48 -18.27 -33.17
CA VAL A 67 -0.67 -18.94 -32.51
C VAL A 67 -0.37 -20.42 -32.21
N GLY A 68 0.28 -21.13 -33.12
CA GLY A 68 0.44 -22.59 -33.02
C GLY A 68 -0.79 -23.30 -33.60
N ASP A 69 -1.37 -24.27 -32.89
CA ASP A 69 -2.57 -25.00 -33.33
C ASP A 69 -3.86 -24.17 -33.07
N PRO A 70 -4.52 -23.63 -34.11
CA PRO A 70 -5.70 -22.79 -33.94
C PRO A 70 -6.94 -23.60 -33.52
N HIS A 71 -6.98 -24.90 -33.80
CA HIS A 71 -8.07 -25.79 -33.40
C HIS A 71 -7.95 -26.15 -31.92
N ALA A 72 -6.74 -26.44 -31.43
CA ALA A 72 -6.47 -26.59 -30.01
C ALA A 72 -6.82 -25.31 -29.22
N VAL A 73 -6.48 -24.12 -29.75
CA VAL A 73 -6.88 -22.84 -29.15
C VAL A 73 -8.41 -22.67 -29.15
N ALA A 74 -9.10 -22.95 -30.26
CA ALA A 74 -10.56 -22.81 -30.34
C ALA A 74 -11.32 -23.75 -29.39
N LEU A 75 -10.85 -24.99 -29.23
CA LEU A 75 -11.37 -25.93 -28.22
C LEU A 75 -11.10 -25.42 -26.80
N SER A 76 -9.85 -25.05 -26.52
CA SER A 76 -9.40 -24.65 -25.18
C SER A 76 -10.05 -23.37 -24.69
N CYS A 77 -10.17 -22.36 -25.55
CA CYS A 77 -10.50 -20.97 -25.17
C CYS A 77 -11.91 -20.53 -25.61
N SER A 78 -12.81 -21.47 -25.89
CA SER A 78 -14.16 -21.23 -26.42
C SER A 78 -15.07 -20.31 -25.59
N GLN A 79 -14.68 -19.90 -24.38
CA GLN A 79 -15.42 -18.98 -23.48
C GLN A 79 -14.61 -17.73 -23.06
N VAL A 80 -13.46 -17.46 -23.69
CA VAL A 80 -12.59 -16.34 -23.32
C VAL A 80 -13.14 -15.02 -23.86
N GLU A 81 -13.29 -14.00 -22.99
CA GLU A 81 -13.72 -12.64 -23.35
C GLU A 81 -12.58 -11.61 -23.30
N LEU A 82 -11.50 -11.89 -22.56
CA LEU A 82 -10.32 -11.03 -22.44
C LEU A 82 -9.03 -11.82 -22.71
N VAL A 83 -8.15 -11.29 -23.56
CA VAL A 83 -6.82 -11.84 -23.82
C VAL A 83 -5.76 -10.79 -23.56
N ASP A 84 -4.84 -11.06 -22.64
CA ASP A 84 -3.61 -10.29 -22.48
C ASP A 84 -2.41 -11.10 -23.00
N ILE A 85 -1.81 -10.61 -24.07
CA ILE A 85 -0.56 -11.11 -24.67
C ILE A 85 0.45 -9.97 -24.83
N SER A 86 0.41 -8.99 -23.93
CA SER A 86 1.39 -7.89 -23.93
C SER A 86 2.82 -8.35 -23.65
N SER A 87 3.81 -7.55 -24.05
CA SER A 87 5.24 -7.84 -23.89
C SER A 87 5.68 -9.17 -24.50
N ASN A 88 5.15 -9.53 -25.67
CA ASN A 88 5.51 -10.74 -26.41
C ASN A 88 6.24 -10.38 -27.73
N ALA A 89 6.50 -11.39 -28.57
CA ALA A 89 7.24 -11.29 -29.83
C ALA A 89 6.33 -11.35 -31.08
N PHE A 90 5.03 -11.03 -30.95
CA PHE A 90 4.14 -10.97 -32.12
C PHE A 90 4.58 -9.86 -33.08
N SER A 91 4.88 -10.26 -34.32
CA SER A 91 5.40 -9.38 -35.38
C SER A 91 4.65 -9.55 -36.72
N ASP A 92 3.46 -10.15 -36.68
CA ASP A 92 2.56 -10.30 -37.81
C ASP A 92 1.10 -10.11 -37.37
N TRP A 93 0.32 -9.38 -38.18
CA TRP A 93 -1.12 -9.21 -37.99
C TRP A 93 -1.93 -10.44 -38.42
N HIS A 94 -1.37 -11.31 -39.27
CA HIS A 94 -1.98 -12.60 -39.63
C HIS A 94 -2.10 -13.54 -38.42
N GLU A 95 -1.15 -13.50 -37.48
CA GLU A 95 -1.20 -14.30 -36.24
C GLU A 95 -2.27 -13.78 -35.27
N ILE A 96 -2.44 -12.46 -35.14
CA ILE A 96 -3.52 -11.87 -34.33
C ILE A 96 -4.90 -12.12 -34.97
N SER A 97 -4.98 -12.08 -36.30
CA SER A 97 -6.13 -12.51 -37.08
C SER A 97 -6.51 -13.96 -36.79
N LEU A 98 -5.53 -14.86 -36.88
CA LEU A 98 -5.71 -16.30 -36.61
C LEU A 98 -6.17 -16.53 -35.17
N LEU A 99 -5.55 -15.85 -34.20
CA LEU A 99 -5.91 -15.90 -32.79
C LEU A 99 -7.36 -15.48 -32.56
N LEU A 100 -7.77 -14.31 -33.07
CA LEU A 100 -9.14 -13.82 -32.92
C LEU A 100 -10.16 -14.68 -33.67
N SER A 101 -9.78 -15.33 -34.78
CA SER A 101 -10.64 -16.28 -35.49
C SER A 101 -10.92 -17.56 -34.67
N SER A 102 -9.95 -18.01 -33.87
CA SER A 102 -10.14 -19.09 -32.89
C SER A 102 -10.86 -18.66 -31.61
N LEU A 103 -11.04 -17.35 -31.38
CA LEU A 103 -11.53 -16.78 -30.13
C LEU A 103 -12.77 -15.89 -30.34
N PRO A 104 -13.91 -16.43 -30.82
CA PRO A 104 -15.04 -15.64 -31.29
C PRO A 104 -15.75 -14.80 -30.22
N HIS A 105 -15.50 -15.05 -28.93
CA HIS A 105 -16.12 -14.33 -27.81
C HIS A 105 -15.27 -13.21 -27.21
N VAL A 106 -14.04 -12.97 -27.72
CA VAL A 106 -13.14 -11.94 -27.19
C VAL A 106 -13.66 -10.53 -27.48
N LYS A 107 -13.78 -9.74 -26.41
CA LYS A 107 -14.19 -8.34 -26.38
C LYS A 107 -13.04 -7.39 -26.04
N THR A 108 -12.04 -7.87 -25.32
CA THR A 108 -10.87 -7.08 -24.90
C THR A 108 -9.59 -7.79 -25.29
N ILE A 109 -8.69 -7.10 -26.00
CA ILE A 109 -7.36 -7.63 -26.31
C ILE A 109 -6.26 -6.62 -25.98
N ASN A 110 -5.27 -7.07 -25.20
CA ASN A 110 -4.06 -6.31 -24.91
C ASN A 110 -2.88 -6.87 -25.72
N LEU A 111 -2.41 -6.03 -26.64
CA LEU A 111 -1.36 -6.23 -27.63
C LEU A 111 -0.17 -5.28 -27.38
N SER A 112 -0.12 -4.62 -26.23
CA SER A 112 0.92 -3.64 -25.85
C SER A 112 2.32 -4.26 -25.87
N PHE A 113 3.34 -3.44 -26.15
CA PHE A 113 4.77 -3.81 -26.15
C PHE A 113 5.14 -5.02 -27.04
N ASN A 114 4.41 -5.24 -28.13
CA ASN A 114 4.73 -6.25 -29.14
C ASN A 114 5.31 -5.59 -30.41
N PRO A 115 6.29 -6.22 -31.09
CA PRO A 115 7.01 -5.66 -32.25
C PRO A 115 6.22 -5.75 -33.58
N PHE A 116 5.00 -5.20 -33.61
CA PHE A 116 4.15 -5.21 -34.80
C PHE A 116 4.72 -4.38 -35.96
N PRO A 117 4.47 -4.79 -37.22
CA PRO A 117 4.90 -4.02 -38.38
C PRO A 117 3.99 -2.80 -38.60
N THR A 118 4.60 -1.69 -39.00
CA THR A 118 3.93 -0.43 -39.37
C THR A 118 3.56 -0.33 -40.86
N ASP A 119 3.92 -1.34 -41.64
CA ASP A 119 3.66 -1.46 -43.09
C ASP A 119 2.22 -1.90 -43.36
N LEU A 120 1.40 -1.01 -43.92
CA LEU A 120 -0.03 -1.24 -44.19
C LEU A 120 -0.29 -2.49 -45.06
N HIS A 121 0.63 -2.84 -45.97
CA HIS A 121 0.48 -4.01 -46.84
C HIS A 121 0.57 -5.36 -46.11
N ARG A 122 0.82 -5.35 -44.79
CA ARG A 122 0.82 -6.55 -43.94
C ARG A 122 -0.45 -6.72 -43.11
N LEU A 123 -1.41 -5.81 -43.22
CA LEU A 123 -2.71 -5.92 -42.57
C LEU A 123 -3.67 -6.68 -43.50
N PRO A 124 -4.22 -7.85 -43.12
CA PRO A 124 -4.99 -8.68 -44.04
C PRO A 124 -6.32 -8.03 -44.51
N ASP A 125 -6.60 -8.12 -45.82
CA ASP A 125 -7.75 -7.45 -46.44
C ASP A 125 -9.11 -7.98 -45.95
N ASP A 126 -9.29 -9.30 -45.91
CA ASP A 126 -10.58 -9.98 -45.64
C ASP A 126 -11.05 -9.91 -44.16
N LEU A 127 -10.31 -9.22 -43.30
CA LEU A 127 -10.55 -9.19 -41.85
C LEU A 127 -11.73 -8.34 -41.41
N GLN A 128 -12.42 -8.82 -40.37
CA GLN A 128 -13.28 -8.02 -39.48
C GLN A 128 -13.15 -8.55 -38.04
N TRP A 129 -12.94 -7.65 -37.08
CA TRP A 129 -12.86 -7.95 -35.64
C TRP A 129 -14.00 -7.24 -34.88
N SER A 130 -15.23 -7.42 -35.38
CA SER A 130 -16.44 -6.72 -34.93
C SER A 130 -16.89 -7.05 -33.51
N ASN A 131 -16.31 -8.04 -32.84
CA ASN A 131 -16.62 -8.39 -31.45
C ASN A 131 -15.75 -7.66 -30.42
N LEU A 132 -14.70 -6.94 -30.86
CA LEU A 132 -13.83 -6.17 -29.96
C LEU A 132 -14.48 -4.84 -29.53
N ASN A 133 -14.52 -4.64 -28.22
CA ASN A 133 -14.92 -3.40 -27.55
C ASN A 133 -13.70 -2.60 -27.04
N THR A 134 -12.59 -3.28 -26.70
CA THR A 134 -11.40 -2.67 -26.09
C THR A 134 -10.11 -3.19 -26.73
N LEU A 135 -9.23 -2.26 -27.14
CA LEU A 135 -7.93 -2.54 -27.75
C LEU A 135 -6.81 -1.77 -27.05
N CYS A 136 -5.78 -2.49 -26.59
CA CYS A 136 -4.58 -1.86 -26.01
C CYS A 136 -3.34 -2.15 -26.86
N LEU A 137 -2.69 -1.09 -27.34
CA LEU A 137 -1.49 -1.09 -28.18
C LEU A 137 -0.46 -0.09 -27.61
N ASN A 138 -0.29 -0.09 -26.28
CA ASN A 138 0.62 0.82 -25.60
C ASN A 138 2.09 0.42 -25.86
N GLY A 139 2.97 1.36 -26.16
CA GLY A 139 4.40 1.10 -26.36
C GLY A 139 4.75 0.15 -27.51
N SER A 140 3.83 -0.10 -28.45
CA SER A 140 4.06 -0.94 -29.64
C SER A 140 4.63 -0.13 -30.83
N HIS A 141 4.82 1.19 -30.68
CA HIS A 141 5.35 2.12 -31.69
C HIS A 141 4.59 2.16 -33.02
N ILE A 142 3.31 1.77 -33.01
CA ILE A 142 2.44 1.73 -34.20
C ILE A 142 1.99 3.14 -34.56
N GLY A 143 2.31 3.59 -35.77
CA GLY A 143 1.88 4.89 -36.30
C GLY A 143 0.36 5.01 -36.45
N LEU A 144 -0.18 6.23 -36.27
CA LEU A 144 -1.64 6.44 -36.21
C LEU A 144 -2.39 6.07 -37.50
N GLU A 145 -1.71 6.11 -38.65
CA GLU A 145 -2.26 5.63 -39.94
C GLU A 145 -2.61 4.13 -39.89
N MET A 146 -1.73 3.31 -39.32
CA MET A 146 -2.01 1.88 -39.07
C MET A 146 -3.12 1.70 -38.02
N ILE A 147 -3.20 2.57 -37.00
CA ILE A 147 -4.33 2.58 -36.04
C ILE A 147 -5.66 2.88 -36.77
N VAL A 148 -5.69 3.81 -37.72
CA VAL A 148 -6.89 4.12 -38.52
C VAL A 148 -7.32 2.93 -39.38
N GLU A 149 -6.40 2.24 -40.05
CA GLU A 149 -6.75 1.03 -40.81
C GLU A 149 -7.20 -0.13 -39.90
N LEU A 150 -6.60 -0.31 -38.73
CA LEU A 150 -7.05 -1.26 -37.71
C LEU A 150 -8.47 -0.93 -37.21
N LEU A 151 -8.78 0.34 -36.94
CA LEU A 151 -10.10 0.78 -36.49
C LEU A 151 -11.19 0.56 -37.55
N LYS A 152 -10.89 0.67 -38.85
CA LYS A 152 -11.83 0.29 -39.92
C LYS A 152 -12.24 -1.19 -39.87
N LYS A 153 -11.43 -2.07 -39.26
CA LYS A 153 -11.76 -3.48 -39.04
C LYS A 153 -12.50 -3.75 -37.72
N MET A 154 -12.62 -2.76 -36.82
CA MET A 154 -13.15 -2.91 -35.45
C MET A 154 -14.36 -1.99 -35.14
N PRO A 155 -15.44 -1.97 -35.95
CA PRO A 155 -16.48 -0.93 -35.91
C PRO A 155 -17.26 -0.76 -34.59
N ASN A 156 -17.15 -1.71 -33.66
CA ASN A 156 -17.82 -1.68 -32.36
C ASN A 156 -16.89 -1.25 -31.19
N LEU A 157 -15.64 -0.88 -31.47
CA LEU A 157 -14.68 -0.50 -30.43
C LEU A 157 -15.16 0.72 -29.64
N GLU A 158 -15.24 0.59 -28.31
CA GLU A 158 -15.52 1.70 -27.40
C GLU A 158 -14.25 2.31 -26.80
N GLU A 159 -13.18 1.53 -26.65
CA GLU A 159 -11.98 1.92 -25.93
C GLU A 159 -10.67 1.58 -26.66
N LEU A 160 -9.79 2.58 -26.75
CA LEU A 160 -8.48 2.50 -27.39
C LEU A 160 -7.39 3.02 -26.46
N GLN A 161 -6.35 2.22 -26.23
CA GLN A 161 -5.17 2.60 -25.47
C GLN A 161 -3.92 2.57 -26.36
N ILE A 162 -3.30 3.73 -26.55
CA ILE A 162 -2.16 3.98 -27.44
C ILE A 162 -1.13 4.93 -26.79
N CYS A 163 -0.90 4.72 -25.49
CA CYS A 163 0.12 5.43 -24.70
C CYS A 163 1.55 5.01 -25.11
N SER A 164 2.55 5.85 -24.85
CA SER A 164 3.98 5.53 -25.05
C SER A 164 4.38 5.18 -26.50
N ASN A 165 3.63 5.61 -27.50
CA ASN A 165 3.86 5.30 -28.92
C ASN A 165 4.67 6.37 -29.69
N ASN A 166 5.18 7.40 -28.99
CA ASN A 166 6.00 8.49 -29.52
C ASN A 166 5.29 9.39 -30.56
N TYR A 167 3.96 9.53 -30.52
CA TYR A 167 3.24 10.44 -31.42
C TYR A 167 3.64 11.90 -31.18
N THR A 168 4.11 12.60 -32.22
CA THR A 168 4.52 14.02 -32.15
C THR A 168 3.42 14.97 -32.66
N SER A 169 2.64 14.53 -33.64
CA SER A 169 1.50 15.26 -34.21
C SER A 169 0.52 14.26 -34.82
N ILE A 170 -0.68 14.74 -35.14
CA ILE A 170 -1.77 13.94 -35.71
C ILE A 170 -2.22 14.57 -37.02
N SER A 171 -2.28 13.78 -38.09
CA SER A 171 -2.58 14.26 -39.44
C SER A 171 -4.07 14.60 -39.62
N SER A 172 -4.34 15.56 -40.50
CA SER A 172 -5.68 15.97 -40.93
C SER A 172 -6.26 15.08 -42.05
N ASN A 173 -5.45 14.21 -42.66
CA ASN A 173 -5.76 13.61 -43.96
C ASN A 173 -6.53 12.27 -43.87
N TYR A 174 -7.05 11.93 -42.69
CA TYR A 174 -7.79 10.69 -42.45
C TYR A 174 -9.28 10.90 -42.74
N ASP A 175 -9.74 10.50 -43.92
CA ASP A 175 -11.16 10.46 -44.29
C ASP A 175 -11.85 9.26 -43.62
N PHE A 176 -12.02 9.34 -42.30
CA PHE A 176 -12.53 8.26 -41.45
C PHE A 176 -13.11 8.81 -40.14
N GLN A 177 -14.20 8.21 -39.66
CA GLN A 177 -14.76 8.47 -38.32
C GLN A 177 -15.19 7.15 -37.67
N HIS A 178 -14.93 7.00 -36.37
CA HIS A 178 -15.31 5.82 -35.58
C HIS A 178 -16.46 6.13 -34.62
N GLU A 179 -17.68 5.90 -35.08
CA GLU A 179 -18.94 6.28 -34.41
C GLU A 179 -19.12 5.74 -32.98
N ASN A 180 -18.42 4.67 -32.60
CA ASN A 180 -18.62 4.03 -31.30
C ASN A 180 -17.49 4.29 -30.27
N LEU A 181 -16.42 4.99 -30.64
CA LEU A 181 -15.27 5.16 -29.73
C LEU A 181 -15.54 6.23 -28.67
N LYS A 182 -15.56 5.83 -27.41
CA LYS A 182 -15.91 6.67 -26.24
C LYS A 182 -14.71 7.00 -25.36
N ARG A 183 -13.68 6.16 -25.33
CA ARG A 183 -12.58 6.26 -24.35
C ARG A 183 -11.23 6.12 -25.06
N VAL A 184 -10.38 7.14 -24.98
CA VAL A 184 -9.05 7.16 -25.61
C VAL A 184 -7.98 7.51 -24.58
N TYR A 185 -6.96 6.66 -24.52
CA TYR A 185 -5.78 6.85 -23.70
C TYR A 185 -4.57 7.03 -24.62
N ILE A 186 -3.94 8.20 -24.58
CA ILE A 186 -2.82 8.59 -25.46
C ILE A 186 -1.71 9.30 -24.65
N SER A 187 -1.60 8.93 -23.37
CA SER A 187 -0.64 9.54 -22.44
C SER A 187 0.81 9.12 -22.71
N ASN A 188 1.78 9.87 -22.18
CA ASN A 188 3.21 9.67 -22.42
C ASN A 188 3.54 9.65 -23.93
N ASN A 189 3.15 10.70 -24.63
CA ASN A 189 3.44 10.93 -26.05
C ASN A 189 4.02 12.36 -26.22
N SER A 190 4.44 12.71 -27.43
CA SER A 190 5.13 13.97 -27.74
C SER A 190 4.22 15.04 -28.36
N LEU A 191 2.90 14.97 -28.13
CA LEU A 191 1.93 15.91 -28.70
C LEU A 191 2.06 17.29 -28.03
N SER A 192 2.53 18.28 -28.78
CA SER A 192 2.63 19.68 -28.32
C SER A 192 1.44 20.55 -28.75
N GLU A 193 0.76 20.18 -29.83
CA GLU A 193 -0.32 20.95 -30.45
C GLU A 193 -1.71 20.46 -30.01
N TRP A 194 -2.54 21.34 -29.45
CA TRP A 194 -3.95 21.05 -29.17
C TRP A 194 -4.75 20.68 -30.42
N GLU A 195 -4.32 21.18 -31.58
CA GLU A 195 -4.92 20.85 -32.86
C GLU A 195 -4.78 19.35 -33.21
N SER A 196 -3.74 18.66 -32.73
CA SER A 196 -3.65 17.19 -32.83
C SER A 196 -4.74 16.49 -32.00
N ILE A 197 -5.13 17.07 -30.85
CA ILE A 197 -6.25 16.57 -30.04
C ILE A 197 -7.60 16.88 -30.69
N CYS A 198 -7.75 18.04 -31.35
CA CYS A 198 -8.95 18.38 -32.12
C CYS A 198 -9.15 17.42 -33.31
N ARG A 199 -8.06 16.97 -33.96
CA ARG A 199 -8.08 15.93 -35.01
C ARG A 199 -8.47 14.54 -34.47
N LEU A 200 -8.05 14.15 -33.26
CA LEU A 200 -8.59 12.95 -32.61
C LEU A 200 -10.09 13.05 -32.37
N GLY A 201 -10.57 14.21 -31.92
CA GLY A 201 -12.00 14.45 -31.74
C GLY A 201 -12.81 14.31 -33.04
N ARG A 202 -12.27 14.80 -34.16
CA ARG A 202 -12.85 14.61 -35.51
C ARG A 202 -12.92 13.13 -35.91
N LEU A 203 -11.88 12.33 -35.62
CA LEU A 203 -11.91 10.88 -35.83
C LEU A 203 -12.94 10.20 -34.92
N PHE A 204 -13.14 10.70 -33.71
CA PHE A 204 -13.90 10.05 -32.64
C PHE A 204 -15.05 10.95 -32.14
N PRO A 205 -16.11 11.18 -32.96
CA PRO A 205 -17.14 12.18 -32.66
C PRO A 205 -17.95 11.89 -31.37
N ARG A 206 -17.90 10.65 -30.85
CA ARG A 206 -18.53 10.26 -29.57
C ARG A 206 -17.54 10.08 -28.41
N LEU A 207 -16.35 10.67 -28.50
CA LEU A 207 -15.34 10.62 -27.45
C LEU A 207 -15.83 11.26 -26.14
N GLU A 208 -16.06 10.44 -25.11
CA GLU A 208 -16.53 10.83 -23.78
C GLU A 208 -15.37 11.05 -22.79
N THR A 209 -14.26 10.32 -22.93
CA THR A 209 -13.11 10.36 -22.03
C THR A 209 -11.80 10.37 -22.80
N LEU A 210 -10.96 11.39 -22.56
CA LEU A 210 -9.63 11.52 -23.13
C LEU A 210 -8.57 11.64 -22.03
N ILE A 211 -7.64 10.69 -22.01
CA ILE A 211 -6.51 10.64 -21.08
C ILE A 211 -5.22 10.89 -21.88
N ALA A 212 -4.86 12.17 -21.99
CA ALA A 212 -3.73 12.71 -22.77
C ALA A 212 -2.72 13.44 -21.86
N SER A 213 -2.44 12.84 -20.70
CA SER A 213 -1.45 13.35 -19.74
C SER A 213 -0.02 13.01 -20.20
N ASP A 214 0.99 13.64 -19.62
CA ASP A 214 2.40 13.44 -20.02
C ASP A 214 2.59 13.68 -21.54
N ASN A 215 1.95 14.73 -22.04
CA ASN A 215 2.11 15.26 -23.39
C ASN A 215 2.50 16.75 -23.29
N PRO A 216 3.47 17.25 -24.07
CA PRO A 216 4.00 18.61 -23.94
C PRO A 216 3.09 19.71 -24.53
N LEU A 217 1.77 19.60 -24.34
CA LEU A 217 0.76 20.53 -24.87
C LEU A 217 1.03 21.97 -24.40
N ILE A 218 1.26 22.89 -25.34
CA ILE A 218 1.62 24.30 -25.06
C ILE A 218 0.41 25.26 -25.02
N SER A 219 -0.74 24.81 -25.50
CA SER A 219 -1.97 25.58 -25.70
C SER A 219 -3.20 24.66 -25.52
N PHE A 220 -4.37 25.22 -25.24
CA PHE A 220 -5.69 24.58 -25.41
C PHE A 220 -6.58 25.34 -26.42
N ARG A 221 -5.99 26.27 -27.17
CA ARG A 221 -6.61 27.02 -28.26
C ARG A 221 -6.28 26.34 -29.60
N SER A 222 -7.30 26.19 -30.45
CA SER A 222 -7.19 25.97 -31.91
C SER A 222 -7.98 27.07 -32.62
N ASP A 223 -7.70 27.28 -33.91
CA ASP A 223 -8.52 28.09 -34.82
C ASP A 223 -9.86 27.39 -35.14
N ASP A 224 -9.91 26.07 -34.97
CA ASP A 224 -11.11 25.25 -35.13
C ASP A 224 -12.08 25.34 -33.95
N ASP A 225 -13.36 25.17 -34.24
CA ASP A 225 -14.39 25.14 -33.19
C ASP A 225 -14.33 23.83 -32.41
N VAL A 226 -13.77 23.92 -31.19
CA VAL A 226 -13.68 22.82 -30.23
C VAL A 226 -15.02 22.21 -29.85
N THR A 227 -16.15 22.92 -30.03
CA THR A 227 -17.49 22.35 -29.82
C THR A 227 -17.89 21.35 -30.90
N VAL A 228 -17.36 21.51 -32.12
CA VAL A 228 -17.52 20.58 -33.25
C VAL A 228 -16.50 19.44 -33.15
N CYS A 229 -15.28 19.72 -32.70
CA CYS A 229 -14.24 18.70 -32.59
C CYS A 229 -14.45 17.75 -31.39
N LEU A 230 -14.93 18.24 -30.25
CA LEU A 230 -15.05 17.45 -29.00
C LEU A 230 -16.42 17.61 -28.33
N PRO A 231 -17.54 17.30 -29.02
CA PRO A 231 -18.90 17.58 -28.54
C PRO A 231 -19.28 16.76 -27.30
N CYS A 232 -18.86 15.49 -27.23
CA CYS A 232 -19.26 14.55 -26.18
C CYS A 232 -18.27 14.45 -25.01
N LEU A 233 -17.19 15.26 -24.98
CA LEU A 233 -16.09 15.05 -24.04
C LEU A 233 -16.46 15.42 -22.60
N HIS A 234 -16.71 14.39 -21.77
CA HIS A 234 -17.06 14.50 -20.37
C HIS A 234 -15.86 14.59 -19.43
N THR A 235 -14.79 13.84 -19.74
CA THR A 235 -13.59 13.71 -18.89
C THR A 235 -12.32 14.00 -19.67
N LEU A 236 -11.51 14.95 -19.19
CA LEU A 236 -10.20 15.29 -19.75
C LEU A 236 -9.10 15.16 -18.68
N SER A 237 -8.08 14.34 -18.94
CA SER A 237 -6.86 14.27 -18.12
C SER A 237 -5.67 14.77 -18.92
N VAL A 238 -5.18 15.94 -18.53
CA VAL A 238 -4.10 16.70 -19.19
C VAL A 238 -3.10 17.16 -18.12
N ASP A 239 -2.53 16.18 -17.42
CA ASP A 239 -1.49 16.42 -16.43
C ASP A 239 -0.09 16.49 -17.09
N GLN A 240 0.86 17.15 -16.43
CA GLN A 240 2.24 17.36 -16.91
C GLN A 240 2.37 18.14 -18.24
N VAL A 241 1.36 18.94 -18.58
CA VAL A 241 1.31 19.79 -19.79
C VAL A 241 2.15 21.07 -19.66
N GLN A 242 2.41 21.76 -20.77
CA GLN A 242 3.24 22.98 -20.84
C GLN A 242 2.44 24.29 -20.92
N ILE A 243 1.15 24.26 -20.56
CA ILE A 243 0.26 25.42 -20.57
C ILE A 243 0.73 26.50 -19.59
N SER A 244 0.91 27.73 -20.08
CA SER A 244 1.45 28.86 -19.32
C SER A 244 0.48 30.04 -19.13
N ASP A 245 -0.68 30.04 -19.80
CA ASP A 245 -1.66 31.14 -19.79
C ASP A 245 -3.06 30.65 -19.31
N TRP A 246 -3.72 31.43 -18.47
CA TRP A 246 -5.09 31.16 -18.02
C TRP A 246 -6.12 31.23 -19.15
N ASN A 247 -5.84 31.92 -20.26
CA ASN A 247 -6.73 31.93 -21.43
C ASN A 247 -6.90 30.54 -22.07
N ASP A 248 -5.97 29.61 -21.87
CA ASP A 248 -6.13 28.21 -22.30
C ASP A 248 -7.11 27.45 -21.40
N ILE A 249 -7.11 27.71 -20.09
CA ILE A 249 -8.16 27.21 -19.19
C ILE A 249 -9.52 27.80 -19.59
N VAL A 250 -9.57 29.08 -20.01
CA VAL A 250 -10.79 29.68 -20.58
C VAL A 250 -11.19 28.99 -21.89
N ALA A 251 -10.24 28.58 -22.75
CA ALA A 251 -10.56 27.83 -23.97
C ALA A 251 -11.26 26.49 -23.67
N LEU A 252 -10.84 25.76 -22.62
CA LEU A 252 -11.54 24.55 -22.16
C LEU A 252 -12.98 24.81 -21.70
N THR A 253 -13.34 26.02 -21.25
CA THR A 253 -14.73 26.35 -20.86
C THR A 253 -15.71 26.39 -22.04
N LYS A 254 -15.20 26.36 -23.29
CA LYS A 254 -16.02 26.21 -24.51
C LYS A 254 -16.53 24.79 -24.71
N LEU A 255 -15.84 23.77 -24.18
CA LEU A 255 -16.23 22.37 -24.35
C LEU A 255 -17.60 22.15 -23.68
N PRO A 256 -18.66 21.76 -24.44
CA PRO A 256 -20.03 21.84 -23.95
C PRO A 256 -20.34 20.81 -22.87
N SER A 257 -19.67 19.65 -22.92
CA SER A 257 -19.97 18.47 -22.09
C SER A 257 -18.94 18.21 -20.99
N LEU A 258 -17.93 19.09 -20.80
CA LEU A 258 -16.79 18.83 -19.91
C LEU A 258 -17.16 19.00 -18.42
N HIS A 259 -17.23 17.87 -17.71
CA HIS A 259 -17.61 17.79 -16.29
C HIS A 259 -16.44 17.38 -15.38
N ALA A 260 -15.45 16.65 -15.88
CA ALA A 260 -14.29 16.19 -15.12
C ALA A 260 -12.96 16.63 -15.77
N LEU A 261 -12.09 17.26 -14.97
CA LEU A 261 -10.76 17.73 -15.41
C LEU A 261 -9.69 17.25 -14.43
N ARG A 262 -8.58 16.70 -14.95
CA ARG A 262 -7.35 16.47 -14.18
C ARG A 262 -6.19 17.27 -14.78
N ILE A 263 -5.61 18.13 -13.95
CA ILE A 263 -4.42 18.96 -14.21
C ILE A 263 -3.80 19.32 -12.85
N HIS A 264 -2.69 18.67 -12.48
CA HIS A 264 -1.95 18.96 -11.25
C HIS A 264 -0.70 19.80 -11.54
N VAL A 265 -0.02 19.48 -12.63
CA VAL A 265 1.22 20.13 -13.08
C VAL A 265 1.02 20.78 -14.44
N ALA A 266 1.11 22.11 -14.43
CA ALA A 266 1.24 22.96 -15.62
C ALA A 266 2.01 24.23 -15.23
N PRO A 267 2.83 24.83 -16.12
CA PRO A 267 3.56 26.07 -15.84
C PRO A 267 2.73 27.20 -15.22
N LEU A 268 1.48 27.40 -15.68
CA LEU A 268 0.57 28.42 -15.12
C LEU A 268 0.23 28.19 -13.64
N LEU A 269 0.19 26.94 -13.18
CA LEU A 269 -0.18 26.57 -11.80
C LEU A 269 1.00 26.69 -10.83
N LYS A 270 2.24 26.73 -11.34
CA LYS A 270 3.48 26.66 -10.55
C LYS A 270 3.55 27.70 -9.43
N ASN A 271 3.14 28.93 -9.72
CA ASN A 271 3.31 30.07 -8.81
C ASN A 271 2.27 30.11 -7.66
N TYR A 272 1.27 29.24 -7.70
CA TYR A 272 0.15 29.20 -6.76
C TYR A 272 0.27 28.00 -5.80
N GLN A 273 -0.24 28.15 -4.58
CA GLN A 273 -0.37 27.07 -3.59
C GLN A 273 -1.54 26.13 -3.92
N LYS A 274 -1.62 24.96 -3.25
CA LYS A 274 -2.61 23.91 -3.55
C LYS A 274 -4.05 24.43 -3.51
N GLU A 275 -4.39 25.22 -2.50
CA GLU A 275 -5.71 25.81 -2.29
C GLU A 275 -6.03 26.90 -3.34
N GLU A 276 -4.99 27.62 -3.78
CA GLU A 276 -5.09 28.68 -4.79
C GLU A 276 -5.31 28.10 -6.19
N ARG A 277 -4.52 27.08 -6.58
CA ARG A 277 -4.73 26.30 -7.81
C ARG A 277 -6.17 25.81 -7.88
N PHE A 278 -6.67 25.22 -6.78
CA PHE A 278 -8.02 24.70 -6.69
C PHE A 278 -9.08 25.77 -6.93
N PHE A 279 -9.06 26.89 -6.17
CA PHE A 279 -10.10 27.91 -6.34
C PHE A 279 -9.99 28.69 -7.66
N LEU A 280 -8.79 28.85 -8.22
CA LEU A 280 -8.59 29.52 -9.51
C LEU A 280 -9.13 28.66 -10.67
N LEU A 281 -8.72 27.38 -10.76
CA LEU A 281 -9.26 26.42 -11.73
C LEU A 281 -10.79 26.32 -11.62
N LEU A 282 -11.31 26.20 -10.39
CA LEU A 282 -12.74 26.03 -10.16
C LEU A 282 -13.58 27.28 -10.44
N GLY A 283 -12.99 28.47 -10.27
CA GLY A 283 -13.60 29.75 -10.61
C GLY A 283 -13.76 29.95 -12.12
N TYR A 284 -12.75 29.60 -12.92
CA TYR A 284 -12.84 29.56 -14.38
C TYR A 284 -13.78 28.46 -14.87
N MET A 285 -13.65 27.23 -14.38
CA MET A 285 -14.38 26.06 -14.90
C MET A 285 -15.82 25.96 -14.34
N LYS A 286 -16.74 26.70 -14.97
CA LYS A 286 -18.15 26.90 -14.58
C LYS A 286 -19.01 25.65 -14.32
N HIS A 287 -18.84 24.56 -15.08
CA HIS A 287 -19.72 23.38 -15.05
C HIS A 287 -19.07 22.13 -14.43
N LEU A 288 -17.83 22.24 -13.98
CA LEU A 288 -17.03 21.13 -13.48
C LEU A 288 -17.65 20.50 -12.20
N THR A 289 -17.84 19.18 -12.21
CA THR A 289 -18.28 18.37 -11.05
C THR A 289 -17.14 17.58 -10.43
N LYS A 290 -16.07 17.28 -11.19
CA LYS A 290 -14.84 16.65 -10.67
C LYS A 290 -13.58 17.42 -11.06
N LEU A 291 -12.73 17.74 -10.08
CA LEU A 291 -11.40 18.31 -10.30
C LEU A 291 -10.34 17.40 -9.67
N ASN A 292 -9.33 17.04 -10.46
CA ASN A 292 -8.16 16.27 -10.01
C ASN A 292 -8.49 14.89 -9.37
N GLY A 293 -9.69 14.36 -9.66
CA GLY A 293 -10.18 13.09 -9.13
C GLY A 293 -11.10 13.23 -7.91
N SER A 294 -11.25 14.43 -7.34
CA SER A 294 -12.22 14.71 -6.27
C SER A 294 -13.52 15.27 -6.82
N ASP A 295 -14.65 14.81 -6.28
CA ASP A 295 -15.96 15.45 -6.46
C ASP A 295 -16.00 16.84 -5.82
N ILE A 296 -16.69 17.77 -6.48
CA ILE A 296 -16.83 19.16 -6.04
C ILE A 296 -18.20 19.36 -5.39
N THR A 297 -18.24 19.66 -4.10
CA THR A 297 -19.51 20.01 -3.44
C THR A 297 -19.96 21.43 -3.81
N ALA A 298 -21.27 21.69 -3.68
CA ALA A 298 -21.84 23.02 -3.91
C ALA A 298 -21.18 24.09 -3.02
N ASN A 299 -20.87 23.75 -1.76
CA ASN A 299 -20.21 24.65 -0.81
C ASN A 299 -18.76 24.96 -1.20
N GLU A 300 -18.01 23.99 -1.72
CA GLU A 300 -16.64 24.22 -2.22
C GLU A 300 -16.63 25.09 -3.48
N ARG A 301 -17.58 24.89 -4.39
CA ARG A 301 -17.77 25.76 -5.55
C ARG A 301 -18.14 27.18 -5.14
N GLU A 302 -19.12 27.36 -4.26
CA GLU A 302 -19.51 28.67 -3.72
C GLU A 302 -18.36 29.38 -3.00
N THR A 303 -17.63 28.66 -2.14
CA THR A 303 -16.45 29.17 -1.43
C THR A 303 -15.33 29.55 -2.40
N SER A 304 -15.10 28.75 -3.44
CA SER A 304 -14.04 28.98 -4.43
C SER A 304 -14.35 30.15 -5.36
N GLU A 305 -15.59 30.26 -5.84
CA GLU A 305 -16.04 31.44 -6.60
C GLU A 305 -15.90 32.73 -5.79
N ARG A 306 -16.20 32.70 -4.48
CA ARG A 306 -15.98 33.85 -3.58
C ARG A 306 -14.50 34.15 -3.33
N ARG A 307 -13.62 33.13 -3.29
CA ARG A 307 -12.16 33.33 -3.23
C ARG A 307 -11.61 33.90 -4.53
N PHE A 308 -12.10 33.45 -5.69
CA PHE A 308 -11.77 33.96 -7.02
C PHE A 308 -12.08 35.46 -7.16
N ILE A 309 -13.28 35.89 -6.73
CA ILE A 309 -13.63 37.33 -6.67
C ILE A 309 -12.63 38.10 -5.79
N ARG A 310 -12.33 37.62 -4.58
CA ARG A 310 -11.41 38.31 -3.67
C ARG A 310 -9.97 38.37 -4.19
N HIS A 311 -9.52 37.36 -4.94
CA HIS A 311 -8.20 37.36 -5.57
C HIS A 311 -8.12 38.44 -6.67
N TYR A 312 -9.06 38.44 -7.62
CA TYR A 312 -9.03 39.39 -8.73
C TYR A 312 -9.55 40.81 -8.39
N SER A 313 -10.22 41.02 -7.25
CA SER A 313 -10.66 42.36 -6.85
C SER A 313 -9.49 43.34 -6.67
N GLN A 314 -8.36 42.85 -6.17
CA GLN A 314 -7.11 43.61 -5.97
C GLN A 314 -6.19 43.68 -7.20
N HIS A 315 -6.45 42.89 -8.26
CA HIS A 315 -5.64 42.91 -9.49
C HIS A 315 -6.14 43.98 -10.47
N ASP A 316 -5.24 44.70 -11.15
CA ASP A 316 -5.63 45.70 -12.16
C ASP A 316 -6.40 45.06 -13.33
N MET A 317 -5.87 43.96 -13.89
CA MET A 317 -6.57 43.18 -14.90
C MET A 317 -7.48 42.12 -14.24
N LYS A 318 -8.77 42.17 -14.59
CA LYS A 318 -9.82 41.28 -14.10
C LYS A 318 -10.34 40.44 -15.28
N PRO A 319 -10.35 39.09 -15.20
CA PRO A 319 -10.89 38.25 -16.26
C PRO A 319 -12.41 38.44 -16.38
N GLN A 320 -13.01 38.18 -17.55
CA GLN A 320 -14.48 38.30 -17.75
C GLN A 320 -15.28 37.58 -16.65
N ARG A 321 -14.80 36.40 -16.25
CA ARG A 321 -15.37 35.56 -15.19
C ARG A 321 -15.45 36.24 -13.81
N TYR A 322 -14.59 37.23 -13.51
CA TYR A 322 -14.71 38.03 -12.29
C TYR A 322 -16.03 38.80 -12.26
N PHE A 323 -16.40 39.44 -13.38
CA PHE A 323 -17.59 40.28 -13.45
C PHE A 323 -18.88 39.45 -13.31
N GLU A 324 -18.96 38.32 -14.02
CA GLU A 324 -20.03 37.31 -13.87
C GLU A 324 -20.20 36.86 -12.40
N LEU A 325 -19.08 36.59 -11.72
CA LEU A 325 -19.11 36.12 -10.33
C LEU A 325 -19.47 37.26 -9.35
N THR A 326 -19.08 38.51 -9.61
CA THR A 326 -19.55 39.66 -8.81
C THR A 326 -21.03 39.98 -9.03
N GLU A 327 -21.61 39.68 -10.19
CA GLU A 327 -23.06 39.76 -10.41
C GLU A 327 -23.79 38.66 -9.62
N LYS A 328 -23.25 37.43 -9.63
CA LYS A 328 -23.79 36.27 -8.90
C LYS A 328 -23.69 36.38 -7.36
N HIS A 329 -22.57 36.86 -6.84
CA HIS A 329 -22.26 36.86 -5.38
C HIS A 329 -22.25 38.24 -4.72
N GLY A 330 -22.38 39.32 -5.50
CA GLY A 330 -22.23 40.70 -5.05
C GLY A 330 -20.77 41.12 -4.78
N ASN A 331 -20.62 42.41 -4.44
CA ASN A 331 -19.32 42.99 -4.10
C ASN A 331 -18.86 42.55 -2.70
N LEU A 332 -18.06 41.49 -2.65
CA LEU A 332 -17.46 40.99 -1.42
C LEU A 332 -16.44 42.00 -0.85
N LYS A 333 -16.58 42.33 0.43
CA LYS A 333 -15.53 43.08 1.15
C LYS A 333 -14.20 42.28 1.16
N PRO A 334 -13.05 42.97 1.11
CA PRO A 334 -11.77 42.37 1.48
C PRO A 334 -11.87 41.70 2.85
N LEU A 335 -11.16 40.60 3.03
CA LEU A 335 -10.96 40.03 4.37
C LEU A 335 -9.97 40.94 5.11
N VAL A 336 -10.18 41.11 6.42
CA VAL A 336 -9.17 41.75 7.28
C VAL A 336 -8.01 40.78 7.39
N ASP A 337 -6.85 41.16 6.88
CA ASP A 337 -5.69 40.28 6.89
C ASP A 337 -5.05 40.29 8.28
N ILE A 338 -5.19 39.17 9.00
CA ILE A 338 -4.48 38.92 10.26
C ILE A 338 -3.22 38.17 9.88
N THR A 339 -2.19 38.92 9.52
CA THR A 339 -0.97 38.40 8.89
C THR A 339 -0.14 37.54 9.85
N ILE A 340 -0.36 36.22 9.80
CA ILE A 340 0.50 35.21 10.43
C ILE A 340 1.04 34.28 9.33
N ARG A 341 2.03 34.78 8.57
CA ARG A 341 2.81 34.01 7.60
C ARG A 341 4.26 34.50 7.60
N ALA A 342 5.20 33.56 7.62
CA ALA A 342 6.63 33.84 7.47
C ALA A 342 6.97 34.19 6.00
N PRO A 343 8.05 34.94 5.74
CA PRO A 343 8.49 35.26 4.38
C PRO A 343 9.04 34.03 3.64
N TYR A 344 8.82 33.98 2.33
CA TYR A 344 9.35 32.96 1.41
C TYR A 344 10.38 33.53 0.41
N LEU A 345 10.74 34.80 0.58
CA LEU A 345 11.81 35.49 -0.12
C LEU A 345 12.97 35.68 0.86
N THR A 346 14.19 35.42 0.42
CA THR A 346 15.38 35.39 1.28
C THR A 346 16.57 35.97 0.55
N ASN A 347 17.34 36.83 1.21
CA ASN A 347 18.49 37.54 0.65
C ASN A 347 19.77 36.73 0.88
N VAL A 348 20.42 36.29 -0.20
CA VAL A 348 21.54 35.35 -0.14
C VAL A 348 22.73 35.82 -1.00
N ARG A 349 23.93 35.38 -0.64
CA ARG A 349 25.20 35.70 -1.32
C ARG A 349 25.59 34.60 -2.31
N LEU A 350 25.51 34.90 -3.61
CA LEU A 350 25.95 33.98 -4.67
C LEU A 350 27.45 34.19 -4.94
N VAL A 351 28.28 33.17 -4.73
CA VAL A 351 29.74 33.24 -4.86
C VAL A 351 30.20 32.41 -6.06
N TYR A 352 30.79 33.06 -7.06
CA TYR A 352 31.35 32.42 -8.25
C TYR A 352 32.64 33.12 -8.68
N ASN A 353 33.70 32.37 -9.05
CA ASN A 353 34.98 32.92 -9.54
C ASN A 353 35.55 34.12 -8.74
N GLN A 354 35.54 34.05 -7.40
CA GLN A 354 35.95 35.13 -6.47
C GLN A 354 35.07 36.39 -6.46
N THR A 355 33.97 36.40 -7.21
CA THR A 355 32.95 37.47 -7.16
C THR A 355 31.72 37.03 -6.38
N THR A 356 31.22 37.90 -5.50
CA THR A 356 30.02 37.69 -4.69
C THR A 356 28.90 38.61 -5.16
N HIS A 357 27.67 38.10 -5.22
CA HIS A 357 26.49 38.84 -5.63
C HIS A 357 25.32 38.59 -4.68
N ASP A 358 24.87 39.64 -3.98
CA ASP A 358 23.66 39.59 -3.17
C ASP A 358 22.41 39.49 -4.06
N LYS A 359 21.52 38.55 -3.75
CA LYS A 359 20.24 38.33 -4.44
C LYS A 359 19.15 37.90 -3.48
N GLU A 360 17.99 38.53 -3.58
CA GLU A 360 16.75 37.96 -3.08
C GLU A 360 16.34 36.75 -3.96
N ILE A 361 16.01 35.64 -3.32
CA ILE A 361 15.57 34.39 -3.97
C ILE A 361 14.28 33.87 -3.35
N ASP A 362 13.39 33.31 -4.17
CA ASP A 362 12.24 32.54 -3.67
C ASP A 362 12.71 31.15 -3.27
N VAL A 363 12.61 30.82 -1.97
CA VAL A 363 13.03 29.52 -1.44
C VAL A 363 12.05 28.39 -1.79
N ARG A 364 10.91 28.69 -2.42
CA ARG A 364 9.94 27.69 -2.92
C ARG A 364 10.29 27.18 -4.33
N GLN A 365 11.36 27.65 -4.95
CA GLN A 365 11.85 27.08 -6.22
C GLN A 365 12.62 25.76 -5.97
N THR A 366 12.68 24.88 -6.98
CA THR A 366 13.53 23.68 -6.90
C THR A 366 15.00 23.98 -7.23
N VAL A 367 15.92 23.14 -6.78
CA VAL A 367 17.35 23.20 -7.12
C VAL A 367 17.59 23.25 -8.64
N GLN A 368 16.76 22.58 -9.45
CA GLN A 368 16.85 22.62 -10.92
C GLN A 368 16.50 24.02 -11.47
N GLN A 369 15.50 24.67 -10.87
CA GLN A 369 15.05 26.01 -11.26
C GLN A 369 16.10 27.04 -10.84
N PHE A 370 16.69 26.88 -9.65
CA PHE A 370 17.83 27.69 -9.21
C PHE A 370 19.05 27.49 -10.12
N LYS A 371 19.37 26.26 -10.55
CA LYS A 371 20.43 25.99 -11.55
C LYS A 371 20.14 26.66 -12.91
N LYS A 372 18.88 26.80 -13.33
CA LYS A 372 18.49 27.58 -14.52
C LYS A 372 18.69 29.09 -14.31
N TYR A 373 18.27 29.63 -13.17
CA TYR A 373 18.52 31.02 -12.79
C TYR A 373 20.03 31.35 -12.79
N LEU A 374 20.87 30.49 -12.20
CA LEU A 374 22.33 30.66 -12.20
C LEU A 374 22.96 30.47 -13.59
N HIS A 375 22.42 29.59 -14.44
CA HIS A 375 22.80 29.48 -15.85
C HIS A 375 22.54 30.79 -16.61
N GLU A 376 21.38 31.42 -16.41
CA GLU A 376 21.01 32.66 -17.08
C GLU A 376 21.82 33.85 -16.54
N LEU A 377 22.02 33.92 -15.23
CA LEU A 377 22.75 34.99 -14.52
C LEU A 377 24.26 34.97 -14.81
N PHE A 378 24.90 33.79 -14.75
CA PHE A 378 26.36 33.64 -14.90
C PHE A 378 26.80 33.04 -16.26
N ARG A 379 25.85 32.74 -17.17
CA ARG A 379 26.09 32.15 -18.51
C ARG A 379 26.84 30.81 -18.50
N LEU A 380 26.60 30.00 -17.46
CA LEU A 380 27.33 28.75 -17.21
C LEU A 380 26.65 27.53 -17.84
N PRO A 381 27.39 26.55 -18.40
CA PRO A 381 26.78 25.36 -19.00
C PRO A 381 26.05 24.48 -17.97
N LEU A 382 24.71 24.42 -18.07
CA LEU A 382 23.78 23.78 -17.11
C LEU A 382 24.21 22.40 -16.60
N THR A 383 24.69 21.53 -17.48
CA THR A 383 25.10 20.14 -17.15
C THR A 383 26.33 20.08 -16.23
N ARG A 384 27.12 21.15 -16.18
CA ARG A 384 28.36 21.27 -15.40
C ARG A 384 28.18 22.05 -14.10
N ILE A 385 27.09 22.82 -13.92
CA ILE A 385 26.86 23.63 -12.71
C ILE A 385 26.73 22.73 -11.47
N ARG A 386 27.60 22.98 -10.51
CA ARG A 386 27.50 22.55 -9.11
C ARG A 386 27.18 23.77 -8.26
N ILE A 387 26.43 23.56 -7.18
CA ILE A 387 26.12 24.60 -6.19
C ILE A 387 26.32 23.96 -4.82
N PHE A 388 26.95 24.68 -3.90
CA PHE A 388 27.09 24.32 -2.50
C PHE A 388 26.44 25.40 -1.64
N TYR A 389 25.50 25.01 -0.78
CA TYR A 389 24.89 25.86 0.23
C TYR A 389 25.82 25.98 1.44
N VAL A 390 25.90 27.18 2.02
CA VAL A 390 26.61 27.47 3.26
C VAL A 390 25.72 28.36 4.13
N ASP A 391 25.18 27.77 5.20
CA ASP A 391 24.62 28.49 6.34
C ASP A 391 25.74 29.34 6.96
N ASP A 392 25.60 30.67 6.92
CA ASP A 392 26.65 31.59 7.34
C ASP A 392 26.86 31.56 8.87
N VAL A 393 25.84 31.17 9.64
CA VAL A 393 25.91 31.06 11.10
C VAL A 393 26.62 29.76 11.49
N ALA A 394 26.16 28.63 10.97
CA ALA A 394 26.73 27.31 11.27
C ALA A 394 28.15 27.15 10.74
N PHE A 395 28.48 27.76 9.58
CA PHE A 395 29.84 27.76 9.04
C PHE A 395 30.80 28.64 9.86
N ASN A 396 30.40 29.85 10.26
CA ASN A 396 31.23 30.70 11.12
C ASN A 396 31.39 30.13 12.55
N MET A 397 30.48 29.26 13.00
CA MET A 397 30.63 28.48 14.25
C MET A 397 31.37 27.13 14.06
N GLY A 398 31.73 26.75 12.82
CA GLY A 398 32.44 25.50 12.53
C GLY A 398 31.61 24.22 12.69
N VAL A 399 30.28 24.32 12.67
CA VAL A 399 29.36 23.21 12.99
C VAL A 399 29.03 22.35 11.76
N CYS A 400 29.01 22.94 10.56
CA CYS A 400 28.80 22.20 9.30
C CYS A 400 29.70 22.72 8.16
N GLY A 401 29.81 21.92 7.10
CA GLY A 401 30.51 22.28 5.86
C GLY A 401 29.55 22.44 4.67
N PRO A 402 30.03 22.93 3.51
CA PRO A 402 29.18 23.27 2.38
C PRO A 402 28.36 22.08 1.80
N GLU A 403 27.02 22.15 1.85
CA GLU A 403 26.14 21.08 1.34
C GLU A 403 25.94 21.23 -0.18
N GLU A 404 26.37 20.24 -0.97
CA GLU A 404 26.14 20.26 -2.42
C GLU A 404 24.65 20.01 -2.75
N LEU A 405 24.00 20.97 -3.42
CA LEU A 405 22.61 20.84 -3.86
C LEU A 405 22.53 19.89 -5.06
N ARG A 406 22.59 18.58 -4.78
CA ARG A 406 22.66 17.51 -5.78
C ARG A 406 21.31 17.23 -6.44
N TYR A 407 20.25 17.12 -5.62
CA TYR A 407 18.92 16.65 -6.02
C TYR A 407 18.11 17.73 -6.76
N PRO A 408 17.83 17.62 -8.07
CA PRO A 408 17.24 18.72 -8.84
C PRO A 408 15.82 19.10 -8.43
N GLN A 409 15.02 18.16 -7.93
CA GLN A 409 13.61 18.42 -7.57
C GLN A 409 13.39 18.81 -6.10
N ARG A 410 14.43 18.76 -5.25
CA ARG A 410 14.33 19.27 -3.86
C ARG A 410 14.09 20.78 -3.87
N LEU A 411 13.23 21.26 -2.98
CA LEU A 411 12.86 22.68 -2.85
C LEU A 411 13.86 23.41 -1.95
N LEU A 412 14.23 24.65 -2.29
CA LEU A 412 15.30 25.36 -1.58
C LEU A 412 14.99 25.58 -0.08
N HIS A 413 13.74 25.82 0.31
CA HIS A 413 13.37 26.00 1.72
C HIS A 413 13.61 24.75 2.59
N THR A 414 13.74 23.56 1.99
CA THR A 414 14.10 22.33 2.72
C THR A 414 15.58 22.26 3.13
N TYR A 415 16.34 23.33 2.86
CA TYR A 415 17.70 23.56 3.36
C TYR A 415 17.75 24.59 4.51
N ASN A 416 16.60 25.09 4.98
CA ASN A 416 16.49 26.14 6.01
C ASN A 416 17.39 27.36 5.73
N ILE A 417 17.14 28.02 4.61
CA ILE A 417 17.90 29.20 4.15
C ILE A 417 17.35 30.45 4.83
N HIS A 418 18.23 31.28 5.37
CA HIS A 418 17.95 32.54 6.06
C HIS A 418 18.63 33.74 5.37
N ASP A 419 18.23 34.95 5.76
CA ASP A 419 18.83 36.18 5.22
C ASP A 419 20.31 36.27 5.61
N GLY A 420 21.18 36.27 4.61
CA GLY A 420 22.64 36.35 4.74
C GLY A 420 23.38 35.13 4.20
N ASP A 421 22.75 33.96 4.09
CA ASP A 421 23.42 32.69 3.74
C ASP A 421 24.03 32.69 2.32
N GLN A 422 24.96 31.75 2.07
CA GLN A 422 25.79 31.77 0.86
C GLN A 422 25.57 30.55 -0.06
N PHE A 423 25.77 30.76 -1.36
CA PHE A 423 25.78 29.70 -2.38
C PHE A 423 27.03 29.78 -3.24
N HIS A 424 27.94 28.82 -3.06
CA HIS A 424 29.17 28.71 -3.84
C HIS A 424 28.92 27.90 -5.13
N ILE A 425 29.39 28.41 -6.26
CA ILE A 425 29.10 27.86 -7.59
C ILE A 425 30.40 27.32 -8.22
N ASP A 426 30.34 26.12 -8.80
CA ASP A 426 31.49 25.39 -9.36
C ASP A 426 31.12 24.69 -10.68
N LEU A 427 32.11 24.28 -11.48
CA LEU A 427 31.94 23.64 -12.79
C LEU A 427 32.64 22.28 -12.86
N LYS A 428 31.87 21.24 -13.23
CA LYS A 428 32.41 19.89 -13.47
C LYS A 428 33.53 19.89 -14.54
N PRO A 429 34.59 19.07 -14.35
CA PRO A 429 35.55 18.74 -15.40
C PRO A 429 34.91 18.05 -16.62
N GLU A 430 35.64 17.97 -17.73
CA GLU A 430 35.23 17.23 -18.93
C GLU A 430 35.74 15.77 -18.91
N PRO A 431 34.94 14.81 -19.42
CA PRO A 431 35.33 13.41 -19.46
C PRO A 431 36.34 13.12 -20.60
N PRO A 432 37.32 12.22 -20.41
CA PRO A 432 38.26 11.82 -21.46
C PRO A 432 37.56 11.00 -22.55
N LYS A 433 38.00 11.17 -23.80
CA LYS A 433 37.44 10.45 -24.97
C LYS A 433 37.99 9.01 -25.06
N PRO A 434 37.15 7.99 -25.32
CA PRO A 434 37.60 6.61 -25.41
C PRO A 434 38.40 6.34 -26.69
N GLN A 435 39.45 5.53 -26.58
CA GLN A 435 40.22 5.00 -27.71
C GLN A 435 39.80 3.55 -27.98
N TYR A 436 39.41 3.24 -29.22
CA TYR A 436 39.05 1.87 -29.63
C TYR A 436 40.25 1.12 -30.21
N THR A 437 40.62 -0.01 -29.62
CA THR A 437 41.59 -0.96 -30.18
C THR A 437 40.89 -2.02 -31.02
N THR A 438 41.20 -2.08 -32.32
CA THR A 438 40.63 -3.06 -33.25
C THR A 438 41.25 -4.46 -33.09
N ARG A 439 40.46 -5.51 -33.33
CA ARG A 439 40.96 -6.85 -33.69
C ARG A 439 40.06 -7.48 -34.75
N THR A 440 40.66 -8.20 -35.69
CA THR A 440 40.09 -8.49 -37.02
C THR A 440 40.14 -9.99 -37.38
N ALA A 441 39.05 -10.50 -37.94
CA ALA A 441 38.96 -11.59 -38.94
C ALA A 441 37.49 -11.67 -39.38
N ASP A 442 37.10 -11.31 -40.60
CA ASP A 442 37.19 -12.10 -41.85
C ASP A 442 36.36 -13.40 -41.77
N SER A 443 35.34 -13.61 -42.61
CA SER A 443 35.47 -13.54 -44.09
C SER A 443 34.12 -13.54 -44.85
N ALA A 444 34.16 -13.03 -46.10
CA ALA A 444 33.45 -13.47 -47.33
C ALA A 444 31.97 -14.00 -47.28
N ARG A 445 31.05 -13.68 -48.22
CA ARG A 445 31.19 -13.03 -49.54
C ARG A 445 29.85 -12.56 -50.14
N SER A 446 29.82 -11.31 -50.64
CA SER A 446 29.23 -10.84 -51.92
C SER A 446 27.97 -11.50 -52.52
N ARG A 447 26.96 -10.66 -52.81
CA ARG A 447 26.46 -10.48 -54.20
C ARG A 447 25.93 -9.06 -54.46
N LYS A 448 26.07 -8.58 -55.70
CA LYS A 448 25.75 -7.20 -56.16
C LYS A 448 24.43 -7.14 -56.95
N LYS A 449 23.78 -5.97 -56.94
CA LYS A 449 23.39 -5.10 -58.09
C LYS A 449 22.68 -3.86 -57.48
N SER A 450 23.11 -2.61 -57.65
CA SER A 450 23.16 -1.75 -58.87
C SER A 450 21.77 -1.63 -59.53
N THR A 451 21.23 -0.43 -59.79
CA THR A 451 21.88 0.69 -60.51
C THR A 451 21.27 2.07 -60.18
N ASP A 452 22.12 3.11 -60.12
CA ASP A 452 22.06 4.39 -60.89
C ASP A 452 20.84 5.35 -60.79
N ASN A 453 20.97 6.68 -60.88
CA ASN A 453 22.15 7.57 -60.91
C ASN A 453 21.84 9.05 -60.60
N ASN A 454 22.89 9.85 -60.38
CA ASN A 454 22.96 11.33 -60.48
C ASN A 454 22.14 12.19 -59.48
N ARG A 455 22.39 13.50 -59.31
CA ARG A 455 23.62 14.33 -59.14
C ARG A 455 23.22 15.82 -59.23
N ILE A 456 23.79 16.68 -58.37
CA ILE A 456 24.13 18.13 -58.49
C ILE A 456 24.22 18.66 -57.04
N ASN A 457 25.38 18.99 -56.45
CA ASN A 457 26.44 19.99 -56.76
C ASN A 457 26.11 21.44 -56.34
N SER A 458 26.65 21.87 -55.18
CA SER A 458 27.32 23.17 -54.96
C SER A 458 28.10 23.12 -53.64
N SER A 459 29.06 24.06 -53.44
CA SER A 459 30.38 23.64 -52.97
C SER A 459 31.37 24.78 -52.66
N THR A 460 31.43 25.26 -51.41
CA THR A 460 32.47 26.16 -50.85
C THR A 460 32.59 25.86 -49.35
N SER A 461 33.75 25.50 -48.74
CA SER A 461 35.05 26.21 -48.63
C SER A 461 34.94 27.51 -47.81
N SER A 462 35.90 27.96 -46.98
CA SER A 462 37.31 27.56 -46.75
C SER A 462 37.83 28.27 -45.46
N ASP A 463 38.89 27.91 -44.70
CA ASP A 463 39.79 26.73 -44.57
C ASP A 463 40.36 26.64 -43.10
N ASP A 464 41.67 26.50 -42.86
CA ASP A 464 42.34 26.27 -41.55
C ASP A 464 42.56 27.50 -40.64
N ASP A 465 42.69 27.28 -39.31
CA ASP A 465 43.75 27.90 -38.48
C ASP A 465 44.14 27.02 -37.26
N LYS A 466 45.37 27.17 -36.75
CA LYS A 466 45.94 26.45 -35.59
C LYS A 466 46.67 27.40 -34.62
N GLY A 467 45.92 28.02 -33.70
CA GLY A 467 46.46 28.77 -32.56
C GLY A 467 46.66 27.91 -31.31
N THR A 468 47.79 28.06 -30.62
CA THR A 468 48.12 27.37 -29.36
C THR A 468 48.04 28.27 -28.13
N SER A 469 47.58 27.69 -27.00
CA SER A 469 47.66 28.22 -25.62
C SER A 469 46.76 29.43 -25.28
N PRO A 470 46.49 29.69 -23.98
CA PRO A 470 46.86 28.93 -22.78
C PRO A 470 45.66 28.23 -22.09
N VAL A 471 45.96 27.26 -21.22
CA VAL A 471 44.99 26.72 -20.26
C VAL A 471 44.91 27.66 -19.05
N VAL A 472 43.74 28.24 -18.78
CA VAL A 472 43.46 28.98 -17.54
C VAL A 472 42.85 28.01 -16.52
N THR A 473 43.65 27.58 -15.55
CA THR A 473 43.17 26.77 -14.41
C THR A 473 42.41 27.65 -13.42
N SER A 474 41.18 27.26 -13.07
CA SER A 474 40.40 27.90 -12.00
C SER A 474 41.12 27.79 -10.64
N PRO A 475 41.09 28.83 -9.77
CA PRO A 475 41.74 28.77 -8.45
C PRO A 475 41.06 27.83 -7.44
N PHE A 476 39.84 27.35 -7.71
CA PHE A 476 39.02 26.60 -6.75
C PHE A 476 38.94 25.12 -7.11
N ALA A 477 40.07 24.41 -6.96
CA ALA A 477 40.04 22.96 -6.80
C ALA A 477 39.40 22.60 -5.44
N PHE A 478 38.64 21.50 -5.42
CA PHE A 478 37.89 21.00 -4.25
C PHE A 478 38.78 20.86 -2.99
N ASP A 479 40.01 20.39 -3.18
CA ASP A 479 41.06 20.21 -2.15
C ASP A 479 41.40 21.50 -1.37
N SER A 480 41.16 22.69 -1.94
CA SER A 480 41.46 23.98 -1.30
C SER A 480 40.45 24.34 -0.22
N LEU A 481 39.18 23.99 -0.40
CA LEU A 481 38.14 24.22 0.61
C LEU A 481 38.30 23.26 1.80
N GLN A 482 38.71 22.02 1.53
CA GLN A 482 38.97 21.03 2.57
C GLN A 482 40.16 21.42 3.47
N LYS A 483 41.16 22.14 2.94
CA LYS A 483 42.30 22.66 3.71
C LYS A 483 41.96 23.85 4.62
N LEU A 484 40.98 24.68 4.25
CA LEU A 484 40.50 25.77 5.11
C LEU A 484 39.84 25.24 6.40
N ALA A 485 39.14 24.10 6.31
CA ALA A 485 38.58 23.41 7.47
C ALA A 485 39.61 22.63 8.32
N GLN A 486 40.86 22.51 7.85
CA GLN A 486 41.93 21.73 8.50
C GLN A 486 43.07 22.60 9.07
N GLN A 487 42.95 23.92 9.05
CA GLN A 487 43.93 24.85 9.65
C GLN A 487 43.50 25.43 11.00
N LYS A 488 42.90 24.59 11.85
CA LYS A 488 42.85 24.73 13.31
C LYS A 488 42.90 23.32 13.91
N ASP A 489 43.67 23.19 15.00
CA ASP A 489 43.91 21.99 15.81
C ASP A 489 45.00 21.02 15.31
N THR A 490 46.25 21.51 15.37
CA THR A 490 47.45 20.67 15.49
C THR A 490 48.13 20.89 16.84
N HIS A 491 47.90 19.99 17.81
CA HIS A 491 48.81 19.71 18.92
C HIS A 491 48.46 18.37 19.56
N ASP A 492 49.45 17.45 19.60
CA ASP A 492 49.75 16.44 20.62
C ASP A 492 48.65 15.44 21.10
N THR A 493 48.89 14.12 21.26
CA THR A 493 50.15 13.35 21.08
C THR A 493 49.90 11.87 20.74
N GLN A 494 50.98 11.19 20.39
CA GLN A 494 51.12 9.76 20.07
C GLN A 494 50.58 8.80 21.16
N ALA A 495 50.03 7.66 20.72
CA ALA A 495 50.49 6.33 21.15
C ALA A 495 49.92 5.23 20.22
N SER A 496 50.78 4.44 19.58
CA SER A 496 50.40 3.27 18.78
C SER A 496 50.94 2.00 19.44
N ILE A 497 50.11 0.95 19.53
CA ILE A 497 50.57 -0.45 19.73
C ILE A 497 49.72 -1.34 18.83
N GLU A 498 50.39 -2.02 17.89
CA GLU A 498 49.86 -3.17 17.15
C GLU A 498 50.17 -4.45 17.92
N LEU A 499 49.39 -5.52 17.71
CA LEU A 499 49.87 -6.91 17.80
C LEU A 499 48.81 -7.87 17.21
N ASP A 500 49.10 -8.40 16.02
CA ASP A 500 48.48 -9.62 15.51
C ASP A 500 49.01 -10.85 16.25
N GLU A 501 48.21 -11.92 16.36
CA GLU A 501 48.52 -13.28 15.83
C GLU A 501 47.50 -14.36 16.31
N ILE A 502 47.61 -15.56 15.72
CA ILE A 502 47.02 -16.87 16.14
C ILE A 502 45.52 -17.14 15.80
N TYR A 503 45.31 -17.59 14.57
CA TYR A 503 44.28 -18.57 14.15
C TYR A 503 44.75 -20.04 14.43
N PRO A 504 43.97 -21.13 14.22
CA PRO A 504 42.52 -21.31 14.01
C PRO A 504 41.89 -22.47 14.85
N SER A 505 40.65 -22.88 14.49
CA SER A 505 40.01 -24.21 14.68
C SER A 505 39.14 -24.46 15.92
N ILE A 506 37.83 -24.61 15.69
CA ILE A 506 37.00 -25.77 16.10
C ILE A 506 35.98 -26.00 14.98
N ASP A 507 36.24 -27.01 14.14
CA ASP A 507 35.28 -27.52 13.15
C ASP A 507 35.27 -29.06 13.26
N LYS A 508 34.47 -29.55 14.23
CA LYS A 508 34.26 -30.98 14.50
C LYS A 508 33.13 -31.32 15.48
N THR A 509 32.78 -30.40 16.39
CA THR A 509 31.73 -30.67 17.41
C THR A 509 30.30 -30.61 16.85
N VAL A 510 30.11 -30.07 15.65
CA VAL A 510 28.80 -29.91 14.98
C VAL A 510 28.22 -31.26 14.49
N GLN A 511 28.98 -32.36 14.57
CA GLN A 511 28.67 -33.62 13.87
C GLN A 511 28.17 -34.77 14.77
N MET A 512 27.73 -34.51 16.01
CA MET A 512 27.31 -35.57 16.95
C MET A 512 26.01 -35.34 17.74
N ILE A 513 25.23 -34.29 17.46
CA ILE A 513 23.86 -34.14 18.00
C ILE A 513 22.85 -34.07 16.85
N LYS A 514 22.60 -35.26 16.30
CA LYS A 514 21.37 -35.63 15.58
C LYS A 514 21.08 -37.09 15.91
N ASN A 515 20.00 -37.31 16.64
CA ASN A 515 19.01 -38.38 16.47
C ASN A 515 17.95 -38.22 17.57
N ASP A 516 16.80 -38.84 17.33
CA ASP A 516 15.68 -39.06 18.25
C ASP A 516 14.96 -37.80 18.79
N GLU A 517 13.89 -37.42 18.08
CA GLU A 517 12.77 -36.64 18.62
C GLU A 517 11.73 -37.64 19.16
N ASP A 518 11.36 -37.57 20.45
CA ASP A 518 10.03 -37.92 21.02
C ASP A 518 10.02 -37.77 22.58
N ASP A 519 8.83 -37.86 23.21
CA ASP A 519 8.56 -37.89 24.66
C ASP A 519 8.89 -36.64 25.54
N ASP A 520 8.37 -35.47 25.13
CA ASP A 520 8.36 -34.23 25.95
C ASP A 520 7.58 -34.36 27.29
N GLU A 521 6.75 -35.40 27.48
CA GLU A 521 5.87 -35.53 28.65
C GLU A 521 6.61 -36.02 29.92
N LEU A 522 7.79 -36.63 29.78
CA LEU A 522 8.56 -37.16 30.92
C LEU A 522 9.36 -36.08 31.68
N LEU A 523 9.77 -35.01 31.00
CA LEU A 523 10.63 -33.96 31.57
C LEU A 523 9.93 -33.18 32.70
N LEU A 524 8.61 -32.99 32.56
CA LEU A 524 7.78 -32.30 33.55
C LEU A 524 7.63 -33.11 34.85
N ALA A 525 7.56 -34.44 34.75
CA ALA A 525 7.50 -35.34 35.90
C ALA A 525 8.82 -35.35 36.70
N ALA A 526 9.97 -35.32 36.00
CA ALA A 526 11.28 -35.25 36.64
C ALA A 526 11.47 -33.97 37.47
N ALA A 527 11.06 -32.81 36.94
CA ALA A 527 11.15 -31.53 37.65
C ALA A 527 10.21 -31.44 38.87
N ALA A 528 9.02 -32.04 38.79
CA ALA A 528 8.09 -32.10 39.92
C ALA A 528 8.64 -32.96 41.08
N ALA A 529 9.34 -34.05 40.77
CA ALA A 529 9.92 -34.96 41.76
C ALA A 529 11.12 -34.37 42.53
N THR A 530 11.85 -33.40 41.97
CA THR A 530 12.95 -32.72 42.68
C THR A 530 12.45 -31.72 43.72
N CYS A 531 11.28 -31.12 43.52
CA CYS A 531 10.76 -30.04 44.37
C CYS A 531 10.09 -30.53 45.67
N THR A 532 9.79 -31.82 45.81
CA THR A 532 9.03 -32.39 46.94
C THR A 532 9.87 -32.88 48.12
N ASN A 533 11.21 -32.78 48.06
CA ASN A 533 12.13 -33.42 49.03
C ASN A 533 12.90 -32.45 49.96
N LEU A 534 12.45 -31.20 50.13
CA LEU A 534 13.07 -30.23 51.06
C LEU A 534 12.06 -29.57 52.01
N GLN A 535 11.58 -30.35 52.99
CA GLN A 535 11.13 -29.84 54.29
C GLN A 535 11.75 -30.65 55.43
N THR A 536 11.96 -30.00 56.58
CA THR A 536 12.63 -30.47 57.82
C THR A 536 14.17 -30.60 57.69
N ASN A 537 15.00 -29.78 58.34
CA ASN A 537 15.03 -29.45 59.77
C ASN A 537 15.70 -28.09 60.09
N ASN A 538 15.61 -27.67 61.35
CA ASN A 538 16.16 -26.41 61.87
C ASN A 538 17.66 -26.51 62.22
N ASN A 539 18.46 -25.47 61.96
CA ASN A 539 19.17 -24.65 62.98
C ASN A 539 20.30 -23.77 62.40
N ASP A 540 20.64 -22.72 63.16
CA ASP A 540 21.92 -21.98 63.25
C ASP A 540 22.53 -21.24 62.02
N ASN A 541 22.45 -19.91 62.10
CA ASN A 541 23.55 -18.92 62.00
C ASN A 541 24.74 -19.11 61.02
N THR A 542 24.89 -18.12 60.12
CA THR A 542 26.12 -17.76 59.36
C THR A 542 26.57 -18.80 58.31
N MET A 543 27.25 -18.48 57.21
CA MET A 543 28.12 -17.34 56.87
C MET A 543 28.33 -17.23 55.34
N THR A 544 28.87 -16.11 54.85
CA THR A 544 29.61 -15.93 53.56
C THR A 544 28.99 -16.36 52.23
N VAL A 545 28.80 -15.39 51.33
CA VAL A 545 28.76 -15.60 49.87
C VAL A 545 30.17 -15.96 49.37
N VAL A 546 30.25 -16.96 48.47
CA VAL A 546 31.40 -17.15 47.57
C VAL A 546 30.84 -17.34 46.16
N GLU A 547 31.22 -16.46 45.24
CA GLU A 547 30.80 -16.53 43.84
C GLU A 547 31.58 -17.63 43.10
N THR A 548 30.88 -18.49 42.37
CA THR A 548 31.42 -19.12 41.16
C THR A 548 30.43 -18.97 40.02
N THR A 549 30.88 -18.36 38.93
CA THR A 549 30.06 -18.04 37.77
C THR A 549 29.74 -19.27 36.94
N ASN A 550 28.47 -19.46 36.59
CA ASN A 550 28.11 -20.11 35.35
C ASN A 550 26.84 -19.48 34.76
N VAL A 551 26.95 -18.88 33.58
CA VAL A 551 25.89 -18.07 32.97
C VAL A 551 25.09 -18.93 32.00
N LEU A 552 23.89 -19.35 32.40
CA LEU A 552 22.73 -19.69 31.56
C LEU A 552 21.51 -20.01 32.46
N CYS A 553 20.29 -19.93 31.90
CA CYS A 553 19.02 -20.38 32.51
C CYS A 553 18.47 -19.68 33.78
N HIS A 554 19.00 -18.53 34.21
CA HIS A 554 18.57 -17.92 35.49
C HIS A 554 17.24 -17.12 35.50
N SER A 555 16.63 -16.82 34.35
CA SER A 555 15.47 -15.91 34.28
C SER A 555 14.08 -16.58 34.40
N SER A 556 13.92 -17.83 33.95
CA SER A 556 12.61 -18.51 33.97
C SER A 556 12.26 -19.09 35.34
N ALA A 557 13.21 -19.78 35.98
CA ALA A 557 13.00 -20.43 37.27
C ALA A 557 12.75 -19.42 38.41
N TYR A 558 13.48 -18.31 38.43
CA TYR A 558 13.35 -17.28 39.46
C TYR A 558 11.95 -16.62 39.44
N SER A 559 11.42 -16.37 38.23
CA SER A 559 10.07 -15.81 38.04
C SER A 559 8.97 -16.71 38.59
N LEU A 560 9.08 -18.04 38.42
CA LEU A 560 8.13 -18.99 39.03
C LEU A 560 8.33 -19.12 40.55
N ALA A 561 9.58 -19.10 41.04
CA ALA A 561 9.88 -19.25 42.47
C ALA A 561 9.30 -18.11 43.30
N CYS A 562 9.44 -16.84 42.85
CA CYS A 562 8.81 -15.70 43.51
C CYS A 562 7.27 -15.81 43.52
N PHE A 563 6.66 -16.32 42.45
CA PHE A 563 5.21 -16.46 42.33
C PHE A 563 4.62 -17.52 43.28
N ALA A 564 5.44 -18.47 43.78
CA ALA A 564 5.01 -19.50 44.72
C ALA A 564 5.15 -19.09 46.21
N LEU A 565 5.87 -17.99 46.51
CA LEU A 565 6.25 -17.62 47.88
C LEU A 565 5.55 -16.37 48.43
N GLY A 566 4.80 -15.62 47.61
CA GLY A 566 3.96 -14.51 48.08
C GLY A 566 4.76 -13.33 48.67
N LEU A 567 5.98 -13.10 48.18
CA LEU A 567 6.82 -11.98 48.57
C LEU A 567 6.60 -10.80 47.61
N ASP A 568 5.83 -9.80 48.05
CA ASP A 568 5.80 -8.48 47.41
C ASP A 568 7.12 -7.75 47.68
N ASP A 569 7.88 -7.40 46.64
CA ASP A 569 8.86 -6.30 46.75
C ASP A 569 9.17 -5.60 45.41
N THR A 570 8.98 -4.28 45.41
CA THR A 570 9.45 -3.24 44.45
C THR A 570 9.43 -3.46 42.92
N THR A 571 8.43 -2.84 42.28
CA THR A 571 8.62 -1.88 41.17
C THR A 571 9.45 -2.28 39.92
N SER A 572 9.36 -3.53 39.46
CA SER A 572 9.70 -3.84 38.06
C SER A 572 8.72 -3.13 37.10
N TYR A 573 9.22 -2.18 36.29
CA TYR A 573 8.42 -1.35 35.38
C TYR A 573 7.84 -2.13 34.18
N LEU A 574 6.84 -2.99 34.43
CA LEU A 574 6.19 -3.82 33.41
C LEU A 574 5.40 -2.99 32.39
N GLN A 575 5.46 -3.36 31.11
CA GLN A 575 4.58 -2.82 30.06
C GLN A 575 3.35 -3.72 29.93
N TYR A 576 2.16 -3.13 30.00
CA TYR A 576 0.90 -3.88 29.92
C TYR A 576 0.21 -3.67 28.56
N LEU A 577 -0.06 -4.75 27.81
CA LEU A 577 -0.79 -4.72 26.54
C LEU A 577 -2.20 -5.36 26.71
N ARG A 578 -3.25 -4.63 26.32
CA ARG A 578 -4.65 -5.10 26.35
C ARG A 578 -5.08 -5.77 25.04
N SER A 579 -4.37 -6.79 24.58
CA SER A 579 -4.81 -7.63 23.45
C SER A 579 -3.95 -8.88 23.25
N ASN A 580 -4.55 -9.92 22.67
CA ASN A 580 -3.82 -11.05 22.08
C ASN A 580 -3.88 -11.03 20.53
N GLY A 581 -4.39 -9.93 19.93
CA GLY A 581 -4.53 -9.74 18.48
C GLY A 581 -3.22 -9.37 17.76
N PRO A 582 -3.21 -9.33 16.42
CA PRO A 582 -1.99 -9.13 15.62
C PRO A 582 -1.19 -7.87 15.98
N SER A 583 -1.83 -6.75 16.33
CA SER A 583 -1.13 -5.53 16.79
C SER A 583 -0.29 -5.75 18.06
N ALA A 584 -0.78 -6.57 19.00
CA ALA A 584 -0.02 -6.95 20.20
C ALA A 584 1.03 -8.02 19.91
N ILE A 585 0.82 -8.90 18.92
CA ILE A 585 1.86 -9.85 18.47
C ILE A 585 3.03 -9.09 17.83
N VAL A 586 2.77 -8.08 17.00
CA VAL A 586 3.82 -7.20 16.45
C VAL A 586 4.52 -6.46 17.58
N LEU A 587 3.80 -5.77 18.47
CA LEU A 587 4.46 -5.01 19.54
C LEU A 587 5.25 -5.93 20.48
N SER A 588 4.73 -7.12 20.83
CA SER A 588 5.45 -8.12 21.62
C SER A 588 6.74 -8.58 20.92
N TYR A 589 6.69 -8.87 19.62
CA TYR A 589 7.88 -9.22 18.83
C TYR A 589 8.97 -8.14 18.94
N LEU A 590 8.59 -6.89 18.73
CA LEU A 590 9.50 -5.74 18.80
C LEU A 590 10.06 -5.54 20.21
N LEU A 591 9.21 -5.55 21.24
CA LEU A 591 9.61 -5.38 22.65
C LEU A 591 10.45 -6.56 23.18
N SER A 592 10.37 -7.76 22.59
CA SER A 592 11.31 -8.87 22.89
C SER A 592 12.71 -8.68 22.27
N GLY A 593 13.06 -7.47 21.81
CA GLY A 593 14.41 -7.13 21.33
C GLY A 593 14.62 -7.35 19.82
N HIS A 594 13.56 -7.41 19.00
CA HIS A 594 13.71 -7.57 17.55
C HIS A 594 13.83 -6.21 16.86
N MET A 595 15.07 -5.81 16.61
CA MET A 595 15.46 -4.48 16.16
C MET A 595 15.38 -4.35 14.62
N PRO A 596 14.61 -3.38 14.09
CA PRO A 596 14.46 -3.13 12.66
C PRO A 596 15.60 -2.31 12.07
N TYR A 597 16.10 -2.72 10.89
CA TYR A 597 17.07 -1.99 10.09
C TYR A 597 16.63 -2.00 8.61
N TRP A 598 17.00 -0.98 7.83
CA TRP A 598 16.80 -1.01 6.37
C TRP A 598 17.80 -1.99 5.73
N ASN A 599 17.40 -2.75 4.72
CA ASN A 599 18.26 -3.76 4.09
C ASN A 599 19.23 -3.18 3.03
N GLY A 600 19.08 -1.90 2.66
CA GLY A 600 19.91 -1.24 1.66
C GLY A 600 19.39 -1.37 0.21
N CYS A 601 18.27 -2.07 0.00
CA CYS A 601 17.60 -2.10 -1.30
C CYS A 601 16.63 -0.92 -1.42
N PRO A 602 16.58 -0.23 -2.57
CA PRO A 602 15.70 0.92 -2.74
C PRO A 602 14.21 0.55 -2.68
N VAL A 603 13.40 1.47 -2.18
CA VAL A 603 11.95 1.57 -2.38
C VAL A 603 11.65 2.36 -3.66
N SER A 604 10.39 2.36 -4.11
CA SER A 604 9.97 3.08 -5.33
C SER A 604 9.70 4.58 -5.10
N ASN A 605 9.83 5.06 -3.87
CA ASN A 605 9.76 6.48 -3.52
C ASN A 605 11.18 7.06 -3.33
N ASP A 606 11.63 7.89 -4.27
CA ASP A 606 12.98 8.47 -4.27
C ASP A 606 13.27 9.36 -3.06
N TYR A 607 12.28 10.08 -2.52
CA TYR A 607 12.47 10.88 -1.32
C TYR A 607 12.72 10.00 -0.10
N LEU A 608 12.00 8.87 0.02
CA LEU A 608 12.24 7.89 1.07
C LEU A 608 13.60 7.19 0.89
N ASN A 609 14.04 6.88 -0.33
CA ASN A 609 15.40 6.37 -0.59
C ASN A 609 16.47 7.32 -0.03
N ILE A 610 16.37 8.62 -0.33
CA ILE A 610 17.33 9.63 0.15
C ILE A 610 17.33 9.70 1.69
N LYS A 611 16.14 9.74 2.32
CA LYS A 611 16.00 9.75 3.78
C LYS A 611 16.61 8.49 4.44
N LEU A 612 16.42 7.32 3.83
CA LEU A 612 16.99 6.04 4.28
C LEU A 612 18.52 5.99 4.12
N GLU A 613 19.05 6.40 2.98
CA GLU A 613 20.50 6.40 2.70
C GLU A 613 21.29 7.34 3.62
N GLN A 614 20.71 8.50 3.95
CA GLN A 614 21.40 9.54 4.72
C GLN A 614 21.39 9.30 6.23
N HIS A 615 20.32 8.72 6.79
CA HIS A 615 20.14 8.60 8.25
C HIS A 615 20.06 7.15 8.77
N VAL A 616 19.57 6.21 7.94
CA VAL A 616 19.08 4.90 8.41
C VAL A 616 19.98 3.74 8.00
N LYS A 617 20.81 3.90 6.96
CA LYS A 617 21.65 2.88 6.32
C LYS A 617 22.28 1.84 7.27
N ASP A 618 22.92 2.33 8.34
CA ASP A 618 23.67 1.51 9.29
C ASP A 618 23.03 1.46 10.71
N ASN A 619 22.01 2.30 10.96
CA ASN A 619 21.38 2.53 12.26
C ASN A 619 20.05 1.76 12.42
N CYS A 620 19.55 1.59 13.65
CA CYS A 620 18.22 1.02 13.86
C CYS A 620 17.14 2.06 13.56
N LEU A 621 16.04 1.66 12.92
CA LEU A 621 14.92 2.57 12.62
C LEU A 621 14.24 3.11 13.90
N PHE A 622 14.32 2.40 15.04
CA PHE A 622 13.81 2.90 16.33
C PHE A 622 14.60 4.10 16.87
N GLU A 623 15.84 4.31 16.43
CA GLU A 623 16.68 5.43 16.85
C GLU A 623 16.35 6.70 16.05
N GLN A 624 15.70 6.54 14.88
CA GLN A 624 15.48 7.60 13.90
C GLN A 624 14.27 8.48 14.23
N ASP A 625 14.23 9.67 13.63
CA ASP A 625 13.04 10.50 13.64
C ASP A 625 11.98 9.92 12.67
N LEU A 626 10.86 9.45 13.24
CA LEU A 626 9.77 8.85 12.46
C LEU A 626 8.90 9.91 11.80
N GLU A 627 8.86 11.16 12.30
CA GLU A 627 8.18 12.26 11.63
C GLU A 627 8.94 12.62 10.34
N PHE A 628 10.25 12.90 10.44
CA PHE A 628 11.10 13.10 9.28
C PHE A 628 11.04 11.93 8.27
N LEU A 629 11.12 10.66 8.72
CA LEU A 629 11.09 9.51 7.80
C LEU A 629 9.74 9.29 7.11
N SER A 630 8.62 9.63 7.76
CA SER A 630 7.27 9.39 7.22
C SER A 630 6.65 10.58 6.47
N ASP A 631 7.22 11.78 6.63
CA ASP A 631 6.86 12.96 5.83
C ASP A 631 6.97 12.71 4.32
N GLY A 632 5.99 13.21 3.57
CA GLY A 632 5.90 13.10 2.11
C GLY A 632 5.43 11.75 1.57
N LEU A 633 4.97 10.82 2.42
CA LEU A 633 4.41 9.53 2.00
C LEU A 633 2.89 9.60 1.80
N GLU A 634 2.40 8.97 0.73
CA GLU A 634 0.96 8.88 0.39
C GLU A 634 0.51 7.41 0.32
N GLY A 635 -0.76 7.11 0.63
CA GLY A 635 -1.30 5.75 0.54
C GLY A 635 -2.64 5.58 1.28
N ARG A 636 -3.09 4.34 1.45
CA ARG A 636 -4.43 4.03 2.02
C ARG A 636 -4.57 4.18 3.55
N SER A 637 -3.49 4.44 4.31
CA SER A 637 -3.59 4.80 5.74
C SER A 637 -3.54 6.30 5.96
N ARG A 638 -4.15 6.77 7.06
CA ARG A 638 -4.05 8.16 7.53
C ARG A 638 -2.93 8.36 8.58
N ASN A 639 -2.35 7.27 9.08
CA ASN A 639 -1.31 7.32 10.07
C ASN A 639 0.06 7.25 9.38
N PRO A 640 0.95 8.24 9.57
CA PRO A 640 2.14 8.40 8.73
C PRO A 640 3.20 7.31 8.99
N VAL A 641 3.38 6.86 10.24
CA VAL A 641 4.25 5.70 10.52
C VAL A 641 3.70 4.41 9.92
N SER A 642 2.38 4.25 9.81
CA SER A 642 1.77 3.12 9.07
C SER A 642 2.04 3.19 7.57
N LEU A 643 2.14 4.38 6.97
CA LEU A 643 2.59 4.52 5.57
C LEU A 643 4.07 4.19 5.42
N LEU A 644 4.93 4.69 6.32
CA LEU A 644 6.38 4.41 6.31
C LEU A 644 6.69 2.92 6.42
N ILE A 645 6.10 2.24 7.40
CA ILE A 645 6.34 0.80 7.60
C ILE A 645 5.76 -0.01 6.44
N ASP A 646 4.59 0.37 5.89
CA ASP A 646 4.01 -0.32 4.74
C ASP A 646 4.84 -0.17 3.45
N HIS A 647 5.39 1.02 3.17
CA HIS A 647 6.35 1.21 2.06
C HIS A 647 7.63 0.36 2.22
N LEU A 648 7.98 -0.02 3.45
CA LEU A 648 9.14 -0.83 3.78
C LEU A 648 8.82 -2.34 3.86
N THR A 649 7.61 -2.75 4.26
CA THR A 649 7.23 -4.18 4.32
C THR A 649 6.58 -4.69 3.05
N HIS A 650 5.77 -3.87 2.39
CA HIS A 650 5.00 -4.21 1.19
C HIS A 650 5.11 -3.10 0.11
N PRO A 651 6.32 -2.87 -0.45
CA PRO A 651 6.52 -1.82 -1.45
C PRO A 651 5.57 -1.97 -2.65
N ASP A 652 4.96 -0.86 -3.08
CA ASP A 652 4.01 -0.75 -4.18
C ASP A 652 2.74 -1.63 -4.07
N ALA A 653 2.40 -2.14 -2.88
CA ALA A 653 1.22 -2.97 -2.67
C ALA A 653 -0.11 -2.24 -2.96
N ASP A 654 -0.16 -0.91 -2.89
CA ASP A 654 -1.33 -0.13 -3.32
C ASP A 654 -1.49 -0.03 -4.85
N LEU A 655 -0.42 -0.32 -5.61
CA LEU A 655 -0.42 -0.54 -7.07
C LEU A 655 -0.62 -2.02 -7.43
N GLY A 656 -0.80 -2.91 -6.42
CA GLY A 656 -0.98 -4.35 -6.61
C GLY A 656 0.33 -5.15 -6.71
N ALA A 657 1.49 -4.54 -6.46
CA ALA A 657 2.77 -5.23 -6.52
C ALA A 657 2.99 -6.20 -5.33
N HIS A 658 3.80 -7.23 -5.57
CA HIS A 658 4.19 -8.23 -4.56
C HIS A 658 5.72 -8.25 -4.42
N LEU A 659 6.27 -7.16 -3.88
CA LEU A 659 7.71 -6.97 -3.70
C LEU A 659 8.18 -7.42 -2.31
N GLN A 660 9.45 -7.84 -2.23
CA GLN A 660 10.06 -8.24 -0.95
C GLN A 660 10.25 -7.04 -0.01
N SER A 661 10.07 -7.30 1.29
CA SER A 661 10.35 -6.36 2.37
C SER A 661 11.77 -5.79 2.29
N LYS A 662 11.87 -4.48 2.55
CA LYS A 662 13.11 -3.71 2.63
C LYS A 662 13.66 -3.65 4.05
N LEU A 663 13.05 -4.37 5.01
CA LEU A 663 13.55 -4.47 6.38
C LEU A 663 14.40 -5.73 6.58
N LYS A 664 15.56 -5.56 7.22
CA LYS A 664 16.36 -6.64 7.83
C LYS A 664 16.22 -6.57 9.35
N TRP A 665 16.12 -7.71 10.00
CA TRP A 665 15.86 -7.82 11.44
C TRP A 665 17.07 -8.38 12.17
N ARG A 666 17.41 -7.79 13.32
CA ARG A 666 18.45 -8.30 14.24
C ARG A 666 17.81 -8.54 15.61
N HIS A 667 18.15 -9.64 16.28
CA HIS A 667 17.72 -9.87 17.66
C HIS A 667 18.81 -9.37 18.62
N ASP A 668 18.44 -8.48 19.53
CA ASP A 668 19.27 -7.96 20.60
C ASP A 668 18.52 -8.10 21.94
N PRO A 669 18.86 -9.12 22.75
CA PRO A 669 18.27 -9.31 24.07
C PRO A 669 18.51 -8.15 25.06
N SER A 670 19.54 -7.31 24.85
CA SER A 670 19.82 -6.16 25.73
C SER A 670 18.89 -4.98 25.47
N SER A 671 18.29 -4.92 24.28
CA SER A 671 17.24 -3.96 23.91
C SER A 671 15.82 -4.46 24.25
N ALA A 672 15.67 -5.59 24.95
CA ALA A 672 14.36 -6.15 25.30
C ALA A 672 13.69 -5.43 26.48
N ILE A 673 12.38 -5.23 26.38
CA ILE A 673 11.52 -4.47 27.28
C ILE A 673 10.46 -5.42 27.87
N ASN A 674 10.38 -5.50 29.20
CA ASN A 674 9.63 -6.55 29.90
C ASN A 674 8.11 -6.30 29.93
N HIS A 675 7.38 -7.05 29.11
CA HIS A 675 5.97 -6.79 28.83
C HIS A 675 5.07 -8.02 29.02
N VAL A 676 3.78 -7.76 29.24
CA VAL A 676 2.72 -8.79 29.28
C VAL A 676 1.54 -8.40 28.40
N CYS A 677 1.06 -9.35 27.61
CA CYS A 677 -0.16 -9.27 26.81
C CYS A 677 -1.28 -10.01 27.55
N LEU A 678 -2.36 -9.30 27.89
CA LEU A 678 -3.59 -9.89 28.39
C LEU A 678 -4.69 -9.78 27.34
N GLY A 679 -5.39 -10.89 27.10
CA GLY A 679 -6.55 -10.91 26.23
C GLY A 679 -7.50 -12.05 26.52
N ARG A 680 -8.78 -11.82 26.18
CA ARG A 680 -9.89 -12.75 26.35
C ARG A 680 -9.70 -14.00 25.49
N GLY A 681 -9.63 -13.82 24.18
CA GLY A 681 -9.35 -14.89 23.23
C GLY A 681 -7.88 -15.35 23.20
N GLY A 682 -7.62 -16.39 22.41
CA GLY A 682 -6.27 -16.90 22.15
C GLY A 682 -5.39 -15.96 21.32
N ILE A 683 -4.15 -16.40 21.07
CA ILE A 683 -3.17 -15.75 20.19
C ILE A 683 -3.76 -15.55 18.79
N GLY A 684 -3.74 -14.31 18.30
CA GLY A 684 -4.44 -13.86 17.09
C GLY A 684 -5.73 -13.09 17.39
N GLY A 685 -6.22 -13.09 18.63
CA GLY A 685 -7.41 -12.36 19.03
C GLY A 685 -8.66 -12.82 18.26
N VAL A 686 -9.29 -11.91 17.51
CA VAL A 686 -10.52 -12.17 16.73
C VAL A 686 -10.40 -13.33 15.74
N TRP A 687 -9.19 -13.64 15.26
CA TRP A 687 -8.97 -14.81 14.39
C TRP A 687 -9.17 -16.16 15.10
N ASN A 688 -9.46 -16.18 16.41
CA ASN A 688 -9.82 -17.40 17.15
C ASN A 688 -11.33 -17.65 17.24
N SER A 689 -12.17 -16.61 17.24
CA SER A 689 -13.63 -16.75 17.20
C SER A 689 -14.15 -17.07 15.79
N LEU A 690 -13.38 -16.72 14.77
CA LEU A 690 -13.60 -17.13 13.38
C LEU A 690 -13.21 -18.61 13.21
N THR A 691 -14.19 -19.53 13.10
CA THR A 691 -13.92 -20.98 13.07
C THR A 691 -14.07 -21.61 11.69
N SER A 692 -14.77 -20.98 10.74
CA SER A 692 -14.88 -21.50 9.37
C SER A 692 -13.53 -21.74 8.72
N LYS A 693 -13.38 -22.95 8.17
CA LYS A 693 -12.22 -23.38 7.39
C LYS A 693 -12.28 -22.93 5.93
N GLN A 694 -13.45 -22.48 5.46
CA GLN A 694 -13.74 -22.18 4.06
C GLN A 694 -13.80 -20.69 3.77
N LEU A 695 -14.18 -19.85 4.75
CA LEU A 695 -14.17 -18.40 4.61
C LEU A 695 -12.73 -17.88 4.46
N GLN A 696 -12.55 -16.98 3.49
CA GLN A 696 -11.26 -16.37 3.16
C GLN A 696 -11.19 -14.92 3.62
N THR A 697 -9.98 -14.45 3.87
CA THR A 697 -9.69 -13.03 4.06
C THR A 697 -10.11 -12.23 2.83
N VAL A 698 -10.49 -10.97 3.03
CA VAL A 698 -10.62 -9.99 1.94
C VAL A 698 -9.24 -9.45 1.55
N SER A 699 -8.37 -9.20 2.52
CA SER A 699 -6.96 -8.87 2.23
C SER A 699 -6.21 -10.05 1.61
N MET A 700 -5.22 -9.76 0.78
CA MET A 700 -4.30 -10.78 0.24
C MET A 700 -3.53 -11.47 1.37
N ALA A 701 -3.16 -12.73 1.20
CA ALA A 701 -2.50 -13.55 2.21
C ALA A 701 -1.18 -12.92 2.73
N HIS A 702 -0.43 -12.24 1.85
CA HIS A 702 0.81 -11.54 2.19
C HIS A 702 0.58 -10.19 2.92
N TRP A 703 -0.63 -9.61 2.90
CA TRP A 703 -0.99 -8.45 3.75
C TRP A 703 -1.41 -8.85 5.17
N MET A 704 -1.50 -10.16 5.44
CA MET A 704 -1.84 -10.71 6.75
C MET A 704 -0.60 -11.11 7.57
N GLU A 705 0.59 -11.06 6.97
CA GLU A 705 1.85 -11.49 7.58
C GLU A 705 2.41 -10.48 8.59
N LEU A 706 3.32 -10.96 9.43
CA LEU A 706 3.95 -10.23 10.53
C LEU A 706 5.48 -10.13 10.29
N PRO A 707 6.18 -9.20 10.96
CA PRO A 707 7.60 -8.96 10.78
C PRO A 707 8.47 -10.24 10.74
N ASN A 708 9.37 -10.30 9.76
CA ASN A 708 10.40 -11.34 9.64
C ASN A 708 9.90 -12.79 9.41
N TYR A 709 8.63 -13.01 9.02
CA TYR A 709 8.13 -14.34 8.68
C TYR A 709 6.99 -14.29 7.66
N SER A 710 7.29 -14.44 6.36
CA SER A 710 6.27 -14.32 5.32
C SER A 710 5.23 -15.45 5.32
N MET A 711 4.03 -15.15 4.83
CA MET A 711 2.96 -16.14 4.67
C MET A 711 3.33 -17.24 3.68
N SER A 712 4.15 -16.93 2.68
CA SER A 712 4.71 -17.91 1.73
C SER A 712 5.67 -18.89 2.40
N THR A 713 6.55 -18.43 3.30
CA THR A 713 7.44 -19.30 4.08
C THR A 713 6.65 -20.19 5.05
N PHE A 714 5.57 -19.68 5.66
CA PHE A 714 4.67 -20.50 6.48
C PHE A 714 3.99 -21.62 5.66
N ARG A 715 3.41 -21.29 4.49
CA ARG A 715 2.81 -22.27 3.58
C ARG A 715 3.82 -23.35 3.17
N GLN A 716 5.05 -22.96 2.81
CA GLN A 716 6.12 -23.89 2.45
C GLN A 716 6.49 -24.83 3.61
N GLN A 717 6.65 -24.30 4.83
CA GLN A 717 6.96 -25.10 6.02
C GLN A 717 5.81 -26.05 6.39
N ARG A 718 4.55 -25.60 6.25
CA ARG A 718 3.36 -26.42 6.46
C ARG A 718 3.24 -27.56 5.44
N ARG A 719 3.51 -27.31 4.15
CA ARG A 719 3.56 -28.35 3.10
C ARG A 719 4.67 -29.37 3.39
N ALA A 720 5.88 -28.91 3.72
CA ALA A 720 7.00 -29.80 4.05
C ALA A 720 6.73 -30.69 5.27
N HIS A 721 6.08 -30.16 6.31
CA HIS A 721 5.65 -30.94 7.48
C HIS A 721 4.59 -31.99 7.14
N ARG A 722 3.56 -31.61 6.34
CA ARG A 722 2.53 -32.54 5.85
C ARG A 722 3.13 -33.69 5.03
N LEU A 723 4.07 -33.40 4.14
CA LEU A 723 4.74 -34.42 3.32
C LEU A 723 5.57 -35.42 4.16
N ARG A 724 6.21 -34.97 5.25
CA ARG A 724 6.91 -35.88 6.18
C ARG A 724 5.95 -36.83 6.90
N LEU A 725 4.83 -36.31 7.42
CA LEU A 725 3.82 -37.14 8.08
C LEU A 725 3.13 -38.12 7.14
N ALA A 726 2.90 -37.74 5.88
CA ALA A 726 2.38 -38.63 4.84
C ALA A 726 3.39 -39.74 4.49
N ALA A 727 4.69 -39.43 4.40
CA ALA A 727 5.75 -40.42 4.21
C ALA A 727 5.93 -41.39 5.40
N GLN A 728 5.28 -41.14 6.53
CA GLN A 728 5.24 -42.02 7.71
C GLN A 728 3.90 -42.78 7.85
N ASN A 729 2.87 -42.43 7.08
CA ASN A 729 1.51 -42.99 7.20
C ASN A 729 0.92 -43.29 5.80
N GLU A 730 0.97 -44.54 5.37
CA GLU A 730 0.60 -45.05 4.02
C GLU A 730 -0.86 -44.83 3.58
N GLN A 731 -1.67 -44.11 4.36
CA GLN A 731 -3.12 -43.91 4.13
C GLN A 731 -3.55 -42.44 4.14
N SER A 732 -2.62 -41.47 4.18
CA SER A 732 -2.95 -40.03 4.15
C SER A 732 -2.87 -39.46 2.73
N SER A 733 -4.02 -39.27 2.07
CA SER A 733 -4.09 -38.53 0.81
C SER A 733 -3.73 -37.05 1.01
N VAL A 734 -2.64 -36.61 0.37
CA VAL A 734 -2.18 -35.22 0.44
C VAL A 734 -3.01 -34.37 -0.52
N ILE A 735 -4.10 -33.78 -0.01
CA ILE A 735 -4.83 -32.72 -0.72
C ILE A 735 -3.84 -31.57 -0.96
N GLU A 736 -3.69 -31.16 -2.22
CA GLU A 736 -2.79 -30.07 -2.57
C GLU A 736 -3.30 -28.72 -2.04
N ASP A 737 -2.46 -28.03 -1.29
CA ASP A 737 -2.67 -26.64 -0.87
C ASP A 737 -2.52 -25.70 -2.08
N ASN A 738 -3.49 -25.71 -2.98
CA ASN A 738 -3.56 -24.80 -4.13
C ASN A 738 -3.59 -23.36 -3.59
N ALA A 739 -2.49 -22.62 -3.80
CA ALA A 739 -2.09 -21.52 -2.93
C ALA A 739 -2.84 -20.20 -3.23
N SER A 740 -4.14 -20.15 -2.89
CA SER A 740 -5.00 -18.97 -3.05
C SER A 740 -4.31 -17.67 -2.65
N LEU A 741 -4.48 -16.62 -3.45
CA LEU A 741 -3.98 -15.27 -3.19
C LEU A 741 -4.51 -14.70 -1.85
N ARG A 742 -5.63 -15.24 -1.35
CA ARG A 742 -6.25 -14.90 -0.05
C ARG A 742 -6.11 -16.09 0.91
N ALA A 743 -5.96 -15.82 2.20
CA ALA A 743 -5.77 -16.83 3.23
C ALA A 743 -7.13 -17.25 3.83
N THR A 744 -7.29 -18.50 4.29
CA THR A 744 -8.49 -18.86 5.06
C THR A 744 -8.39 -18.32 6.48
N TYR A 745 -9.53 -18.15 7.17
CA TYR A 745 -9.54 -17.71 8.57
C TYR A 745 -8.75 -18.69 9.47
N GLU A 746 -8.90 -20.00 9.24
CA GLU A 746 -8.09 -21.03 9.91
C GLU A 746 -6.58 -20.89 9.60
N GLU A 747 -6.21 -20.56 8.35
CA GLU A 747 -4.80 -20.36 7.99
C GLU A 747 -4.18 -19.17 8.72
N VAL A 748 -4.87 -18.02 8.77
CA VAL A 748 -4.40 -16.82 9.50
C VAL A 748 -4.27 -17.10 11.01
N ARG A 749 -5.24 -17.81 11.60
CA ARG A 749 -5.19 -18.26 13.00
C ARG A 749 -3.97 -19.15 13.26
N SER A 750 -3.77 -20.19 12.45
CA SER A 750 -2.62 -21.09 12.58
C SER A 750 -1.30 -20.36 12.37
N TYR A 751 -1.23 -19.42 11.45
CA TYR A 751 -0.06 -18.59 11.18
C TYR A 751 0.32 -17.73 12.40
N TYR A 752 -0.63 -17.01 13.03
CA TYR A 752 -0.35 -16.19 14.22
C TYR A 752 0.04 -17.03 15.45
N VAL A 753 -0.59 -18.18 15.66
CA VAL A 753 -0.19 -19.12 16.73
C VAL A 753 1.21 -19.67 16.47
N HIS A 754 1.55 -20.02 15.22
CA HIS A 754 2.89 -20.46 14.86
C HIS A 754 3.92 -19.34 15.04
N TYR A 755 3.59 -18.09 14.67
CA TYR A 755 4.48 -16.94 14.79
C TYR A 755 4.92 -16.67 16.25
N VAL A 756 3.97 -16.69 17.21
CA VAL A 756 4.27 -16.51 18.64
C VAL A 756 5.16 -17.64 19.17
N LYS A 757 4.90 -18.90 18.78
CA LYS A 757 5.75 -20.05 19.16
C LYS A 757 7.16 -19.93 18.55
N ARG A 758 7.24 -19.67 17.24
CA ARG A 758 8.48 -19.55 16.45
C ARG A 758 9.42 -18.49 17.03
N ASN A 759 8.88 -17.34 17.39
CA ASN A 759 9.65 -16.21 17.94
C ASN A 759 9.76 -16.25 19.47
N ARG A 760 9.41 -17.38 20.12
CA ARG A 760 9.49 -17.63 21.57
C ARG A 760 8.69 -16.64 22.45
N LEU A 761 7.70 -15.96 21.87
CA LEU A 761 6.93 -14.91 22.56
C LEU A 761 5.88 -15.45 23.54
N THR A 762 5.62 -16.76 23.55
CA THR A 762 4.53 -17.43 24.30
C THR A 762 4.42 -16.97 25.76
N ASN A 763 5.54 -16.80 26.45
CA ASN A 763 5.59 -16.44 27.87
C ASN A 763 5.06 -15.03 28.17
N HIS A 764 5.01 -14.15 27.17
CA HIS A 764 4.42 -12.81 27.28
C HIS A 764 2.88 -12.83 27.16
N PHE A 765 2.24 -13.92 26.71
CA PHE A 765 0.79 -13.96 26.46
C PHE A 765 0.01 -14.74 27.52
N ARG A 766 -0.84 -14.04 28.28
CA ARG A 766 -1.87 -14.66 29.13
C ARG A 766 -3.23 -14.59 28.40
N ASN A 767 -3.77 -15.77 28.11
CA ASN A 767 -5.00 -15.95 27.33
C ASN A 767 -6.16 -16.32 28.26
N GLY A 768 -7.37 -15.82 27.99
CA GLY A 768 -8.52 -15.96 28.90
C GLY A 768 -8.57 -14.90 30.01
N CYS A 769 -7.95 -13.74 29.82
CA CYS A 769 -7.95 -12.65 30.81
C CYS A 769 -8.88 -11.51 30.37
N GLU A 770 -9.96 -11.25 31.13
CA GLU A 770 -10.82 -10.07 30.92
C GLU A 770 -10.50 -8.96 31.93
N VAL A 771 -10.31 -7.74 31.44
CA VAL A 771 -9.86 -6.59 32.22
C VAL A 771 -11.03 -5.60 32.39
N LYS A 772 -11.50 -5.41 33.63
CA LYS A 772 -12.68 -4.62 33.95
C LYS A 772 -12.39 -3.11 34.09
N SER A 773 -11.29 -2.71 34.73
CA SER A 773 -10.90 -1.29 34.82
C SER A 773 -9.40 -1.06 34.65
N ILE A 774 -9.06 0.15 34.21
CA ILE A 774 -7.70 0.70 34.16
C ILE A 774 -7.77 2.11 34.77
N GLU A 775 -7.08 2.32 35.89
CA GLU A 775 -7.21 3.53 36.74
C GLU A 775 -5.80 4.03 37.11
N ARG A 776 -5.60 5.35 37.30
CA ARG A 776 -4.32 5.89 37.82
C ARG A 776 -4.29 5.76 39.34
N VAL A 777 -3.17 5.29 39.88
CA VAL A 777 -2.93 5.14 41.33
C VAL A 777 -1.54 5.63 41.70
N SER A 778 -1.35 6.08 42.94
CA SER A 778 -0.03 6.29 43.55
C SER A 778 0.10 5.29 44.70
N LEU A 779 1.18 4.52 44.71
CA LEU A 779 1.36 3.40 45.66
C LEU A 779 2.26 3.73 46.85
N GLY A 780 3.00 4.83 46.81
CA GLY A 780 3.82 5.30 47.95
C GLY A 780 3.13 6.43 48.71
N GLU A 781 3.37 6.47 50.02
CA GLU A 781 3.02 7.64 50.83
C GLU A 781 3.85 8.87 50.41
N PRO A 782 3.32 10.10 50.56
CA PRO A 782 4.06 11.33 50.27
C PRO A 782 5.24 11.52 51.23
N VAL A 783 6.47 11.48 50.70
CA VAL A 783 7.70 11.68 51.47
C VAL A 783 8.12 13.14 51.38
N PHE A 784 8.39 13.80 52.51
CA PHE A 784 8.99 15.14 52.51
C PHE A 784 10.50 15.03 52.21
N ASP A 785 10.98 15.80 51.23
CA ASP A 785 12.38 15.87 50.86
C ASP A 785 13.06 17.04 51.58
N ASP A 786 13.71 16.73 52.70
CA ASP A 786 14.47 17.68 53.52
C ASP A 786 15.57 18.46 52.75
N VAL A 787 15.96 18.02 51.54
CA VAL A 787 16.99 18.68 50.72
C VAL A 787 16.40 19.75 49.79
N ASN A 788 15.13 19.62 49.40
CA ASN A 788 14.46 20.53 48.45
C ASN A 788 13.23 21.25 49.06
N GLU A 789 12.86 20.94 50.30
CA GLU A 789 11.65 21.41 50.99
C GLU A 789 10.32 21.04 50.29
N GLU A 790 10.34 20.03 49.41
CA GLU A 790 9.20 19.59 48.60
C GLU A 790 8.62 18.24 49.05
N ILE A 791 7.31 18.05 48.91
CA ILE A 791 6.65 16.76 49.13
C ILE A 791 6.75 15.92 47.85
N ARG A 792 7.62 14.91 47.85
CA ARG A 792 7.71 13.90 46.79
C ARG A 792 6.64 12.82 46.98
N THR A 793 5.59 12.88 46.17
CA THR A 793 4.71 11.72 45.94
C THR A 793 5.41 10.69 45.05
N SER A 794 5.13 9.40 45.25
CA SER A 794 5.55 8.35 44.28
C SER A 794 5.03 8.68 42.88
N GLU A 795 5.82 8.39 41.83
CA GLU A 795 5.32 8.46 40.44
C GLU A 795 3.98 7.71 40.32
N PRO A 796 2.96 8.31 39.68
CA PRO A 796 1.71 7.62 39.46
C PRO A 796 1.92 6.44 38.52
N LEU A 797 1.28 5.31 38.81
CA LEU A 797 1.22 4.11 37.98
C LEU A 797 -0.20 3.94 37.43
N TRP A 798 -0.35 3.06 36.45
CA TRP A 798 -1.63 2.50 36.05
C TRP A 798 -1.89 1.21 36.82
N GLU A 799 -3.06 1.12 37.44
CA GLU A 799 -3.60 -0.11 38.01
C GLU A 799 -4.58 -0.74 37.01
N ILE A 800 -4.40 -2.04 36.76
CA ILE A 800 -5.18 -2.82 35.81
C ILE A 800 -5.86 -3.95 36.60
N ARG A 801 -7.20 -3.90 36.70
CA ARG A 801 -8.01 -4.90 37.42
C ARG A 801 -8.78 -5.79 36.45
N GLY A 802 -8.78 -7.09 36.69
CA GLY A 802 -9.47 -8.07 35.86
C GLY A 802 -9.66 -9.43 36.52
N TYR A 803 -10.02 -10.43 35.72
CA TYR A 803 -10.09 -11.82 36.14
C TYR A 803 -9.75 -12.77 34.99
N GLU A 804 -9.36 -13.99 35.34
CA GLU A 804 -9.20 -15.09 34.39
C GLU A 804 -10.55 -15.82 34.18
N GLU A 805 -11.02 -15.92 32.95
CA GLU A 805 -12.33 -16.51 32.60
C GLU A 805 -12.44 -17.99 32.97
N LYS A 806 -11.33 -18.74 32.99
CA LYS A 806 -11.32 -20.18 33.27
C LYS A 806 -11.44 -20.52 34.75
N THR A 807 -10.85 -19.72 35.63
CA THR A 807 -10.80 -19.98 37.08
C THR A 807 -11.68 -19.02 37.88
N GLY A 808 -12.13 -17.92 37.29
CA GLY A 808 -12.79 -16.80 37.99
C GLY A 808 -11.83 -15.97 38.85
N SER A 809 -10.54 -16.31 38.89
CA SER A 809 -9.57 -15.67 39.77
C SER A 809 -9.37 -14.19 39.43
N PRO A 810 -9.58 -13.25 40.36
CA PRO A 810 -9.29 -11.85 40.13
C PRO A 810 -7.77 -11.62 40.06
N PHE A 811 -7.35 -10.63 39.28
CA PHE A 811 -5.97 -10.17 39.25
C PHE A 811 -5.90 -8.64 39.30
N ILE A 812 -4.77 -8.16 39.80
CA ILE A 812 -4.35 -6.75 39.77
C ILE A 812 -2.93 -6.74 39.17
N ILE A 813 -2.66 -5.80 38.28
CA ILE A 813 -1.31 -5.52 37.77
C ILE A 813 -1.08 -4.01 37.87
N HIS A 814 0.09 -3.60 38.35
CA HIS A 814 0.54 -2.21 38.29
C HIS A 814 1.61 -2.06 37.20
N ALA A 815 1.49 -1.02 36.38
CA ALA A 815 2.35 -0.79 35.22
C ALA A 815 2.64 0.72 35.06
N LYS A 816 3.87 1.09 34.68
CA LYS A 816 4.16 2.50 34.31
C LYS A 816 3.59 2.86 32.95
N TYR A 817 3.58 1.91 32.00
CA TYR A 817 3.10 2.10 30.64
C TYR A 817 2.00 1.09 30.27
N VAL A 818 0.95 1.57 29.59
CA VAL A 818 -0.22 0.81 29.17
C VAL A 818 -0.41 0.93 27.66
N VAL A 819 -0.76 -0.16 26.98
CA VAL A 819 -1.01 -0.17 25.53
C VAL A 819 -2.38 -0.80 25.23
N LEU A 820 -3.31 0.03 24.76
CA LEU A 820 -4.68 -0.36 24.43
C LEU A 820 -4.76 -0.87 22.98
N ALA A 821 -4.38 -2.13 22.78
CA ALA A 821 -4.36 -2.80 21.48
C ALA A 821 -5.69 -3.50 21.10
N THR A 822 -6.82 -3.00 21.59
CA THR A 822 -8.13 -3.66 21.46
C THR A 822 -8.66 -3.58 20.02
N GLY A 823 -8.96 -4.74 19.44
CA GLY A 823 -9.67 -4.84 18.16
C GLY A 823 -11.17 -4.48 18.25
N ILE A 824 -11.86 -4.55 17.11
CA ILE A 824 -13.32 -4.34 17.05
C ILE A 824 -14.02 -5.51 17.78
N PRO A 825 -14.89 -5.25 18.77
CA PRO A 825 -15.61 -6.31 19.49
C PRO A 825 -16.74 -6.90 18.63
N GLN A 826 -16.68 -8.20 18.34
CA GLN A 826 -17.72 -8.88 17.54
C GLN A 826 -19.06 -8.98 18.30
N GLU A 827 -19.03 -9.20 19.62
CA GLU A 827 -20.22 -9.40 20.47
C GLU A 827 -21.02 -8.11 20.76
N LYS A 828 -20.61 -6.96 20.20
CA LYS A 828 -21.18 -5.64 20.52
C LYS A 828 -21.55 -4.85 19.27
N THR A 829 -22.37 -5.46 18.42
CA THR A 829 -22.97 -4.75 17.28
C THR A 829 -23.94 -3.67 17.75
N ILE A 830 -24.01 -2.57 16.99
CA ILE A 830 -24.79 -1.37 17.33
C ILE A 830 -26.28 -1.75 17.41
N PRO A 831 -26.96 -1.51 18.55
CA PRO A 831 -28.40 -1.79 18.67
C PRO A 831 -29.23 -1.03 17.64
N LEU A 832 -30.34 -1.63 17.24
CA LEU A 832 -31.28 -1.05 16.28
C LEU A 832 -32.16 0.04 16.92
N GLY A 833 -32.41 -0.04 18.22
CA GLY A 833 -33.28 0.89 18.96
C GLY A 833 -34.77 0.64 18.74
N ILE A 834 -35.14 -0.62 18.47
CA ILE A 834 -36.48 -1.00 17.99
C ILE A 834 -37.32 -1.73 19.04
N ILE A 835 -38.64 -1.77 18.81
CA ILE A 835 -39.58 -2.44 19.70
C ILE A 835 -39.29 -3.95 19.71
N GLY A 836 -39.07 -4.49 20.90
CA GLY A 836 -38.81 -5.92 21.13
C GLY A 836 -37.35 -6.37 20.95
N GLU A 837 -36.40 -5.47 20.66
CA GLU A 837 -34.98 -5.85 20.53
C GLU A 837 -34.37 -6.47 21.82
N GLN A 838 -34.90 -6.13 22.99
CA GLN A 838 -34.49 -6.72 24.26
C GLN A 838 -35.13 -8.10 24.50
N THR A 839 -36.39 -8.28 24.09
CA THR A 839 -37.12 -9.54 24.27
C THR A 839 -36.71 -10.59 23.24
N SER A 840 -36.28 -10.18 22.04
CA SER A 840 -35.72 -11.07 21.00
C SER A 840 -34.29 -11.55 21.29
N GLN A 841 -33.65 -11.09 22.38
CA GLN A 841 -32.23 -11.34 22.64
C GLN A 841 -31.89 -12.83 22.80
N SER A 842 -32.85 -13.67 23.20
CA SER A 842 -32.70 -15.13 23.32
C SER A 842 -32.43 -15.86 22.00
N PHE A 843 -32.81 -15.27 20.85
CA PHE A 843 -32.59 -15.81 19.50
C PHE A 843 -31.86 -14.82 18.55
N THR A 844 -31.24 -13.78 19.12
CA THR A 844 -30.49 -12.75 18.36
C THR A 844 -28.98 -12.91 18.55
N TYR A 845 -28.29 -13.31 17.49
CA TYR A 845 -26.83 -13.41 17.41
C TYR A 845 -26.21 -12.12 16.84
N THR A 846 -25.00 -11.79 17.30
CA THR A 846 -24.30 -10.54 16.94
C THR A 846 -22.93 -10.76 16.29
N CYS A 847 -22.40 -11.99 16.35
CA CYS A 847 -21.10 -12.39 15.82
C CYS A 847 -21.25 -13.61 14.90
N LEU A 848 -20.28 -13.78 13.99
CA LEU A 848 -20.24 -14.92 13.07
C LEU A 848 -20.00 -16.25 13.81
N SER A 849 -19.22 -16.25 14.90
CA SER A 849 -18.91 -17.46 15.70
C SER A 849 -20.16 -18.21 16.13
N ASP A 850 -21.15 -17.48 16.67
CA ASP A 850 -22.31 -18.09 17.28
C ASP A 850 -23.30 -18.60 16.22
N ILE A 851 -23.23 -18.03 15.02
CA ILE A 851 -24.00 -18.42 13.83
C ILE A 851 -23.35 -19.65 13.15
N GLU A 852 -22.02 -19.72 13.09
CA GLU A 852 -21.28 -20.94 12.76
C GLU A 852 -21.66 -22.06 13.75
N ASP A 853 -21.69 -21.77 15.04
CA ASP A 853 -22.04 -22.73 16.10
C ASP A 853 -23.51 -23.19 16.02
N LEU A 854 -24.44 -22.27 15.71
CA LEU A 854 -25.86 -22.53 15.50
C LEU A 854 -26.14 -23.51 14.34
N ILE A 855 -25.45 -23.30 13.21
CA ILE A 855 -25.66 -24.02 11.95
C ILE A 855 -24.87 -25.33 11.91
N ILE A 856 -23.57 -25.29 12.26
CA ILE A 856 -22.64 -26.40 12.06
C ILE A 856 -22.64 -27.36 13.25
N ASN A 857 -22.42 -26.84 14.46
CA ASN A 857 -22.11 -27.65 15.64
C ASN A 857 -23.38 -28.08 16.39
N LYS A 858 -24.29 -27.13 16.65
CA LYS A 858 -25.56 -27.35 17.37
C LYS A 858 -26.68 -27.82 16.43
N LYS A 859 -26.62 -27.40 15.15
CA LYS A 859 -27.62 -27.70 14.10
C LYS A 859 -29.05 -27.31 14.48
N TYR A 860 -29.20 -26.27 15.30
CA TYR A 860 -30.50 -25.71 15.67
C TYR A 860 -31.15 -24.91 14.54
N LEU A 861 -30.36 -24.52 13.54
CA LEU A 861 -30.83 -23.92 12.29
C LEU A 861 -30.42 -24.84 11.11
N THR A 862 -31.40 -25.26 10.32
CA THR A 862 -31.23 -26.18 9.18
C THR A 862 -32.11 -25.76 8.01
N LYS A 863 -31.92 -26.38 6.82
CA LYS A 863 -32.68 -26.06 5.60
C LYS A 863 -34.21 -26.23 5.66
N THR A 864 -34.75 -26.79 6.74
CA THR A 864 -36.20 -26.99 6.96
C THR A 864 -36.84 -25.93 7.88
N HIS A 865 -36.07 -24.98 8.39
CA HIS A 865 -36.53 -23.94 9.32
C HIS A 865 -37.00 -22.66 8.59
N LYS A 866 -37.62 -21.74 9.34
CA LYS A 866 -37.89 -20.38 8.85
C LYS A 866 -36.56 -19.65 8.60
N PRO A 867 -36.50 -18.62 7.73
CA PRO A 867 -35.23 -18.00 7.36
C PRO A 867 -34.48 -17.36 8.53
N LEU A 868 -33.16 -17.22 8.35
CA LEU A 868 -32.30 -16.38 9.18
C LEU A 868 -32.48 -14.91 8.74
N LEU A 869 -32.80 -14.03 9.68
CA LEU A 869 -32.81 -12.59 9.44
C LEU A 869 -31.40 -12.01 9.51
N VAL A 870 -30.78 -11.70 8.38
CA VAL A 870 -29.46 -11.05 8.32
C VAL A 870 -29.64 -9.54 8.22
N ILE A 871 -29.22 -8.79 9.26
CA ILE A 871 -29.40 -7.33 9.32
C ILE A 871 -28.05 -6.62 9.17
N GLY A 872 -27.88 -5.86 8.10
CA GLY A 872 -26.66 -5.11 7.80
C GLY A 872 -25.94 -5.60 6.55
N CYS A 873 -25.09 -4.74 5.97
CA CYS A 873 -24.49 -4.90 4.64
C CYS A 873 -22.95 -4.83 4.63
N GLY A 874 -22.31 -5.06 5.78
CA GLY A 874 -20.85 -5.18 5.89
C GLY A 874 -20.36 -6.61 5.61
N LEU A 875 -19.04 -6.80 5.49
CA LEU A 875 -18.41 -8.09 5.15
C LEU A 875 -18.97 -9.25 5.98
N THR A 876 -19.01 -9.14 7.31
CA THR A 876 -19.50 -10.20 8.21
C THR A 876 -20.95 -10.62 7.93
N ALA A 877 -21.79 -9.73 7.39
CA ALA A 877 -23.14 -10.10 6.96
C ALA A 877 -23.12 -10.90 5.65
N LEU A 878 -22.24 -10.55 4.71
CA LEU A 878 -21.99 -11.33 3.50
C LEU A 878 -21.37 -12.71 3.83
N ASP A 879 -20.47 -12.77 4.80
CA ASP A 879 -19.84 -14.02 5.27
C ASP A 879 -20.88 -14.97 5.89
N VAL A 880 -21.86 -14.44 6.64
CA VAL A 880 -23.02 -15.20 7.10
C VAL A 880 -23.92 -15.65 5.93
N ILE A 881 -24.11 -14.83 4.90
CA ILE A 881 -24.86 -15.24 3.70
C ILE A 881 -24.14 -16.36 2.93
N LEU A 882 -22.81 -16.32 2.81
CA LEU A 882 -22.01 -17.40 2.23
C LEU A 882 -22.13 -18.70 3.06
N LEU A 883 -22.04 -18.60 4.38
CA LEU A 883 -22.24 -19.72 5.30
C LEU A 883 -23.65 -20.31 5.15
N CYS A 884 -24.69 -19.48 5.09
CA CYS A 884 -26.06 -19.93 4.89
C CYS A 884 -26.26 -20.59 3.51
N GLN A 885 -25.65 -20.06 2.45
CA GLN A 885 -25.64 -20.68 1.11
C GLN A 885 -24.98 -22.07 1.15
N GLN A 886 -23.85 -22.22 1.85
CA GLN A 886 -23.11 -23.47 1.97
C GLN A 886 -23.92 -24.59 2.65
N TYR A 887 -24.79 -24.24 3.60
CA TYR A 887 -25.61 -25.18 4.38
C TYR A 887 -27.10 -25.19 3.99
N SER A 888 -27.48 -24.60 2.83
CA SER A 888 -28.87 -24.48 2.36
C SER A 888 -29.83 -23.80 3.36
N ILE A 889 -29.34 -22.92 4.23
CA ILE A 889 -30.15 -22.22 5.24
C ILE A 889 -30.89 -21.05 4.58
N PRO A 890 -32.24 -21.00 4.58
CA PRO A 890 -32.99 -19.88 4.00
C PRO A 890 -32.60 -18.53 4.62
N VAL A 891 -32.49 -17.47 3.81
CA VAL A 891 -32.03 -16.14 4.25
C VAL A 891 -33.02 -15.04 3.90
N LEU A 892 -33.29 -14.17 4.87
CA LEU A 892 -33.93 -12.87 4.69
C LEU A 892 -32.92 -11.76 5.05
N HIS A 893 -32.38 -11.07 4.05
CA HIS A 893 -31.31 -10.07 4.20
C HIS A 893 -31.88 -8.65 4.12
N VAL A 894 -31.61 -7.81 5.12
CA VAL A 894 -32.21 -6.47 5.27
C VAL A 894 -31.14 -5.41 5.51
N PHE A 895 -31.16 -4.33 4.72
CA PHE A 895 -30.29 -3.16 4.93
C PHE A 895 -30.85 -1.86 4.36
N ARG A 896 -30.49 -0.74 5.01
CA ARG A 896 -31.03 0.61 4.71
C ARG A 896 -30.52 1.26 3.42
N ARG A 897 -29.39 0.80 2.87
CA ARG A 897 -28.77 1.36 1.65
C ARG A 897 -29.46 0.86 0.38
N ALA A 898 -29.28 1.57 -0.74
CA ALA A 898 -29.71 1.09 -2.06
C ALA A 898 -28.69 0.07 -2.62
N ILE A 899 -29.10 -0.83 -3.52
CA ILE A 899 -28.22 -1.93 -4.01
C ILE A 899 -27.10 -1.40 -4.91
N ASP A 900 -27.37 -0.30 -5.61
CA ASP A 900 -26.52 0.48 -6.51
C ASP A 900 -25.62 1.50 -5.80
N ASP A 901 -25.71 1.60 -4.48
CA ASP A 901 -24.95 2.56 -3.66
C ASP A 901 -23.44 2.26 -3.67
N HIS A 902 -22.63 3.19 -4.19
CA HIS A 902 -21.18 3.02 -4.35
C HIS A 902 -20.40 2.93 -3.02
N GLU A 903 -21.00 3.28 -1.87
CA GLU A 903 -20.37 3.05 -0.57
C GLU A 903 -20.74 1.70 0.08
N LEU A 904 -21.51 0.84 -0.59
CA LEU A 904 -21.64 -0.55 -0.18
C LEU A 904 -20.33 -1.30 -0.41
N VAL A 905 -19.91 -2.09 0.58
CA VAL A 905 -18.62 -2.80 0.52
C VAL A 905 -18.55 -3.72 -0.71
N PHE A 906 -19.60 -4.49 -1.01
CA PHE A 906 -19.63 -5.37 -2.19
C PHE A 906 -19.70 -4.63 -3.54
N ASN A 907 -19.93 -3.32 -3.56
CA ASN A 907 -19.80 -2.48 -4.76
C ASN A 907 -18.38 -1.90 -4.91
N GLN A 908 -17.54 -1.98 -3.87
CA GLN A 908 -16.14 -1.54 -3.86
C GLN A 908 -15.12 -2.68 -4.07
N LEU A 909 -15.58 -3.93 -4.00
CA LEU A 909 -14.77 -5.12 -4.22
C LEU A 909 -14.67 -5.45 -5.72
N SER A 910 -13.48 -5.77 -6.20
CA SER A 910 -13.27 -6.19 -7.60
C SER A 910 -13.92 -7.56 -7.87
N PRO A 911 -14.85 -7.68 -8.85
CA PRO A 911 -15.50 -8.95 -9.17
C PRO A 911 -14.52 -10.10 -9.47
N SER A 912 -13.35 -9.79 -10.05
CA SER A 912 -12.32 -10.78 -10.39
C SER A 912 -11.54 -11.33 -9.19
N LEU A 913 -11.47 -10.59 -8.09
CA LEU A 913 -10.77 -11.01 -6.86
C LEU A 913 -11.73 -11.64 -5.84
N TYR A 914 -13.02 -11.30 -5.92
CA TYR A 914 -14.05 -11.66 -4.93
C TYR A 914 -15.35 -12.20 -5.57
N PRO A 915 -15.28 -13.24 -6.43
CA PRO A 915 -16.45 -13.80 -7.13
C PRO A 915 -17.50 -14.41 -6.19
N GLU A 916 -17.19 -14.65 -4.92
CA GLU A 916 -18.16 -15.05 -3.91
C GLU A 916 -19.09 -13.91 -3.48
N TYR A 917 -18.59 -12.68 -3.36
CA TYR A 917 -19.40 -11.53 -2.98
C TYR A 917 -20.15 -10.93 -4.18
N GLU A 918 -19.60 -10.99 -5.41
CA GLU A 918 -20.32 -10.58 -6.62
C GLU A 918 -21.58 -11.44 -6.82
N ARG A 919 -21.50 -12.76 -6.56
CA ARG A 919 -22.69 -13.65 -6.57
C ARG A 919 -23.77 -13.21 -5.59
N ILE A 920 -23.41 -12.78 -4.37
CA ILE A 920 -24.40 -12.24 -3.41
C ILE A 920 -25.04 -10.95 -3.92
N LYS A 921 -24.23 -10.06 -4.49
CA LYS A 921 -24.67 -8.78 -5.09
C LYS A 921 -25.62 -9.01 -6.27
N ASP A 922 -25.39 -10.00 -7.14
CA ASP A 922 -26.31 -10.36 -8.21
C ASP A 922 -27.62 -10.96 -7.70
N MET A 923 -27.56 -11.88 -6.72
CA MET A 923 -28.76 -12.38 -6.05
C MET A 923 -29.52 -11.27 -5.30
N ALA A 924 -28.82 -10.24 -4.80
CA ALA A 924 -29.43 -9.07 -4.18
C ALA A 924 -30.15 -8.20 -5.21
N LYS A 925 -29.55 -7.91 -6.38
CA LYS A 925 -30.20 -7.18 -7.49
C LYS A 925 -31.53 -7.83 -7.90
N LEU A 926 -31.58 -9.17 -7.94
CA LEU A 926 -32.78 -9.94 -8.26
C LEU A 926 -33.89 -9.87 -7.18
N SER A 927 -33.60 -9.32 -6.00
CA SER A 927 -34.49 -9.22 -4.81
C SER A 927 -34.96 -10.55 -4.20
N THR A 928 -35.18 -11.59 -5.00
CA THR A 928 -35.42 -12.97 -4.59
C THR A 928 -34.65 -13.91 -5.51
N SER A 929 -33.87 -14.81 -4.93
CA SER A 929 -33.20 -15.91 -5.63
C SER A 929 -33.59 -17.23 -4.96
N SER A 930 -34.13 -18.16 -5.74
CA SER A 930 -34.53 -19.49 -5.29
C SER A 930 -34.02 -20.54 -6.28
N SER A 931 -33.13 -21.41 -5.82
CA SER A 931 -32.81 -22.66 -6.53
C SER A 931 -33.75 -23.78 -6.07
N SER A 932 -33.51 -25.02 -6.52
CA SER A 932 -34.21 -26.20 -6.00
C SER A 932 -33.95 -26.47 -4.50
N ASP A 933 -32.83 -25.97 -3.96
CA ASP A 933 -32.27 -26.41 -2.68
C ASP A 933 -31.90 -25.26 -1.72
N TRP A 934 -32.11 -24.00 -2.12
CA TRP A 934 -31.84 -22.83 -1.29
C TRP A 934 -32.67 -21.61 -1.70
N SER A 935 -33.01 -20.76 -0.73
CA SER A 935 -33.74 -19.51 -0.93
C SER A 935 -33.08 -18.33 -0.22
N TYR A 936 -32.99 -17.21 -0.94
CA TYR A 936 -32.42 -15.95 -0.50
C TYR A 936 -33.33 -14.80 -0.93
N GLN A 937 -33.74 -13.98 0.03
CA GLN A 937 -34.54 -12.78 -0.19
C GLN A 937 -33.78 -11.55 0.32
N CYS A 938 -33.75 -10.49 -0.49
CA CYS A 938 -33.06 -9.24 -0.22
C CYS A 938 -34.06 -8.08 -0.14
N LEU A 939 -34.17 -7.47 1.03
CA LEU A 939 -34.92 -6.25 1.29
C LEU A 939 -33.94 -5.09 1.51
N ALA A 940 -33.37 -4.63 0.40
CA ALA A 940 -32.60 -3.38 0.37
C ALA A 940 -33.51 -2.16 0.55
N GLN A 941 -32.90 -0.99 0.79
CA GLN A 941 -33.59 0.25 1.19
C GLN A 941 -34.63 0.04 2.30
N SER A 942 -34.39 -0.90 3.23
CA SER A 942 -35.37 -1.33 4.23
C SER A 942 -34.75 -1.46 5.62
N GLU A 943 -35.60 -1.40 6.65
CA GLU A 943 -35.22 -1.46 8.05
C GLU A 943 -36.23 -2.29 8.86
N VAL A 944 -35.74 -2.95 9.92
CA VAL A 944 -36.60 -3.62 10.89
C VAL A 944 -37.17 -2.56 11.84
N VAL A 945 -38.46 -2.63 12.13
CA VAL A 945 -39.20 -1.68 13.00
C VAL A 945 -39.59 -2.32 14.33
N SER A 946 -39.84 -3.63 14.33
CA SER A 946 -40.07 -4.42 15.54
C SER A 946 -39.76 -5.90 15.31
N ILE A 947 -39.45 -6.61 16.41
CA ILE A 947 -39.26 -8.05 16.49
C ILE A 947 -40.10 -8.56 17.66
N THR A 948 -40.93 -9.59 17.47
CA THR A 948 -41.75 -10.20 18.53
C THR A 948 -41.07 -11.44 19.13
N GLU A 949 -41.50 -11.89 20.31
CA GLU A 949 -40.90 -13.03 21.02
C GLU A 949 -41.07 -14.38 20.29
N ASP A 950 -42.09 -14.50 19.42
CA ASP A 950 -42.40 -15.65 18.58
C ASP A 950 -41.69 -15.63 17.21
N GLY A 951 -40.83 -14.64 16.95
CA GLY A 951 -39.97 -14.58 15.77
C GLY A 951 -40.59 -13.88 14.54
N THR A 952 -41.70 -13.16 14.70
CA THR A 952 -42.28 -12.34 13.63
C THR A 952 -41.62 -10.95 13.61
N VAL A 953 -41.24 -10.49 12.41
CA VAL A 953 -40.49 -9.24 12.20
C VAL A 953 -41.20 -8.31 11.24
N HIS A 954 -41.26 -7.04 11.61
CA HIS A 954 -41.91 -6.00 10.82
C HIS A 954 -40.85 -5.18 10.11
N ILE A 955 -40.81 -5.27 8.78
CA ILE A 955 -39.77 -4.66 7.94
C ILE A 955 -40.40 -3.56 7.08
N ARG A 956 -39.96 -2.32 7.29
CA ARG A 956 -40.40 -1.13 6.56
C ARG A 956 -39.41 -0.79 5.46
N ASN A 957 -39.90 -0.58 4.25
CA ASN A 957 -39.11 0.05 3.20
C ASN A 957 -38.97 1.56 3.50
N VAL A 958 -37.73 2.06 3.52
CA VAL A 958 -37.37 3.44 3.89
C VAL A 958 -37.91 4.46 2.88
N ARG A 959 -38.10 4.07 1.61
CA ARG A 959 -38.51 4.97 0.52
C ARG A 959 -40.02 5.02 0.29
N THR A 960 -40.71 3.88 0.37
CA THR A 960 -42.17 3.80 0.16
C THR A 960 -42.96 3.86 1.47
N HIS A 961 -42.29 3.69 2.61
CA HIS A 961 -42.87 3.50 3.94
C HIS A 961 -43.83 2.31 4.08
N SER A 962 -43.90 1.42 3.08
CA SER A 962 -44.66 0.17 3.18
C SER A 962 -43.99 -0.79 4.16
N THR A 963 -44.73 -1.22 5.17
CA THR A 963 -44.32 -2.27 6.11
C THR A 963 -44.77 -3.63 5.61
N SER A 964 -43.94 -4.64 5.83
CA SER A 964 -44.19 -6.05 5.53
C SER A 964 -43.87 -6.91 6.75
N GLU A 965 -44.58 -8.02 6.90
CA GLU A 965 -44.49 -8.94 8.02
C GLU A 965 -43.86 -10.25 7.54
N HIS A 966 -42.86 -10.77 8.27
CA HIS A 966 -42.14 -11.98 7.93
C HIS A 966 -41.85 -12.78 9.20
N ASP A 967 -41.89 -14.11 9.13
CA ASP A 967 -41.46 -14.96 10.23
C ASP A 967 -40.03 -15.47 10.01
N VAL A 968 -39.22 -15.46 11.05
CA VAL A 968 -37.82 -15.90 11.03
C VAL A 968 -37.53 -16.85 12.19
N SER A 969 -36.56 -17.75 12.04
CA SER A 969 -36.19 -18.68 13.13
C SER A 969 -35.16 -18.08 14.09
N PHE A 970 -34.26 -17.24 13.58
CA PHE A 970 -33.20 -16.56 14.35
C PHE A 970 -32.86 -15.22 13.70
N VAL A 971 -32.17 -14.35 14.44
CA VAL A 971 -31.73 -13.02 13.96
C VAL A 971 -30.21 -12.91 14.04
N ALA A 972 -29.59 -12.42 12.98
CA ALA A 972 -28.17 -12.06 12.90
C ALA A 972 -28.04 -10.54 12.77
N ARG A 973 -27.89 -9.84 13.90
CA ARG A 973 -27.78 -8.38 13.97
C ARG A 973 -26.34 -7.94 13.73
N LEU A 974 -25.97 -7.72 12.46
CA LEU A 974 -24.61 -7.46 11.97
C LEU A 974 -24.44 -6.00 11.52
N THR A 975 -24.96 -5.09 12.33
CA THR A 975 -25.08 -3.63 12.12
C THR A 975 -23.75 -2.84 12.20
N GLY A 976 -22.61 -3.53 12.20
CA GLY A 976 -21.31 -2.96 12.60
C GLY A 976 -21.19 -2.81 14.12
N ALA A 977 -19.98 -2.54 14.61
CA ALA A 977 -19.68 -2.41 16.04
C ALA A 977 -18.75 -1.22 16.30
N GLU A 978 -18.97 -0.50 17.41
CA GLU A 978 -18.08 0.58 17.85
C GLU A 978 -16.99 0.05 18.79
N VAL A 979 -15.77 0.54 18.60
CA VAL A 979 -14.67 0.28 19.54
C VAL A 979 -14.79 1.27 20.68
N THR A 980 -14.97 0.78 21.90
CA THR A 980 -15.23 1.62 23.08
C THR A 980 -14.29 1.23 24.22
N THR A 981 -14.01 2.20 25.09
CA THR A 981 -13.12 2.04 26.25
C THR A 981 -13.89 2.09 27.58
N PRO A 982 -14.89 1.21 27.83
CA PRO A 982 -15.72 1.28 29.04
C PRO A 982 -14.91 1.12 30.34
N PHE A 983 -13.76 0.44 30.27
CA PHE A 983 -12.80 0.28 31.36
C PHE A 983 -12.06 1.57 31.76
N LEU A 984 -12.21 2.67 31.02
CA LEU A 984 -11.67 4.01 31.35
C LEU A 984 -12.72 4.96 31.96
N GLN A 985 -13.96 4.52 32.21
CA GLN A 985 -15.06 5.41 32.66
C GLN A 985 -14.81 6.17 33.98
N ARG A 986 -13.83 5.75 34.80
CA ARG A 986 -13.41 6.45 36.02
C ARG A 986 -12.20 7.37 35.80
N ALA A 987 -11.39 7.11 34.78
CA ALA A 987 -10.29 7.97 34.34
C ALA A 987 -10.75 9.10 33.38
N SER A 988 -11.89 8.92 32.70
CA SER A 988 -12.54 9.92 31.87
C SER A 988 -14.06 9.82 32.00
N THR A 989 -14.71 10.94 32.29
CA THR A 989 -16.19 11.08 32.32
C THR A 989 -16.85 10.95 30.95
N LYS A 990 -16.06 10.80 29.88
CA LYS A 990 -16.53 10.57 28.50
C LYS A 990 -15.99 9.24 27.98
N THR A 991 -16.89 8.33 27.60
CA THR A 991 -16.57 7.19 26.74
C THR A 991 -16.26 7.71 25.33
N LYS A 992 -15.00 7.60 24.88
CA LYS A 992 -14.61 7.95 23.51
C LYS A 992 -14.63 6.70 22.62
N THR A 993 -15.06 6.86 21.35
CA THR A 993 -15.08 5.81 20.32
C THR A 993 -13.77 5.72 19.51
N ALA A 994 -12.91 6.74 19.65
CA ALA A 994 -11.51 6.73 19.24
C ALA A 994 -10.72 7.55 20.26
N LEU A 995 -9.47 7.16 20.53
CA LEU A 995 -8.56 7.96 21.36
C LEU A 995 -7.74 8.85 20.43
N GLN A 996 -7.51 10.11 20.83
CA GLN A 996 -6.56 10.94 20.09
C GLN A 996 -5.15 10.59 20.53
N ILE A 997 -4.30 10.31 19.56
CA ILE A 997 -2.90 9.91 19.74
C ILE A 997 -1.95 10.88 19.05
N ASN A 998 -0.71 10.94 19.51
CA ASN A 998 0.39 11.44 18.71
C ASN A 998 0.62 10.47 17.53
N PRO A 999 0.61 10.93 16.26
CA PRO A 999 0.68 10.06 15.08
C PRO A 999 2.05 9.39 14.85
N TYR A 1000 3.09 9.80 15.59
CA TYR A 1000 4.46 9.30 15.47
C TYR A 1000 4.92 8.45 16.66
N THR A 1001 4.30 8.57 17.83
CA THR A 1001 4.56 7.72 19.01
C THR A 1001 3.42 6.77 19.37
N TYR A 1002 2.19 7.05 18.91
CA TYR A 1002 0.95 6.37 19.29
C TYR A 1002 0.56 6.47 20.78
N GLU A 1003 1.18 7.40 21.52
CA GLU A 1003 0.78 7.78 22.89
C GLU A 1003 -0.49 8.65 22.86
N CYS A 1004 -1.39 8.46 23.83
CA CYS A 1004 -2.68 9.12 23.93
C CYS A 1004 -2.52 10.56 24.46
N ILE A 1005 -3.06 11.54 23.74
CA ILE A 1005 -2.96 12.97 24.09
C ILE A 1005 -3.65 13.27 25.43
N ASP A 1006 -4.73 12.55 25.76
CA ASP A 1006 -5.44 12.71 27.04
C ASP A 1006 -4.80 11.94 28.21
N PHE A 1007 -3.86 11.01 27.96
CA PHE A 1007 -3.43 10.02 28.95
C PHE A 1007 -1.92 9.70 28.83
N GLU A 1008 -1.11 10.41 29.61
CA GLU A 1008 0.33 10.16 29.75
C GLU A 1008 0.63 8.67 30.06
N HIS A 1009 1.66 8.14 29.38
CA HIS A 1009 2.14 6.76 29.41
C HIS A 1009 1.11 5.71 28.94
N MET A 1010 -0.02 6.12 28.38
CA MET A 1010 -1.00 5.24 27.76
C MET A 1010 -0.94 5.37 26.24
N TYR A 1011 -0.69 4.26 25.56
CA TYR A 1011 -0.66 4.14 24.11
C TYR A 1011 -1.95 3.46 23.62
N ALA A 1012 -2.36 3.69 22.38
CA ALA A 1012 -3.48 2.99 21.76
C ALA A 1012 -3.07 2.44 20.40
N LEU A 1013 -3.47 1.22 20.05
CA LEU A 1013 -3.10 0.57 18.79
C LEU A 1013 -4.31 0.04 18.03
N GLY A 1014 -4.18 -0.01 16.70
CA GLY A 1014 -5.20 -0.58 15.83
C GLY A 1014 -6.46 0.29 15.76
N PRO A 1015 -7.68 -0.30 15.82
CA PRO A 1015 -8.92 0.44 15.65
C PRO A 1015 -9.14 1.64 16.58
N LEU A 1016 -8.60 1.62 17.82
CA LEU A 1016 -8.65 2.79 18.73
C LEU A 1016 -7.82 3.98 18.24
N ALA A 1017 -6.77 3.71 17.45
CA ALA A 1017 -5.86 4.66 16.82
C ALA A 1017 -6.17 4.88 15.32
N GLY A 1018 -7.32 4.39 14.84
CA GLY A 1018 -7.75 4.53 13.45
C GLY A 1018 -7.21 3.50 12.44
N ASP A 1019 -6.22 2.67 12.81
CA ASP A 1019 -5.72 1.59 11.94
C ASP A 1019 -6.73 0.43 11.90
N LYS A 1020 -7.59 0.42 10.87
CA LYS A 1020 -8.68 -0.56 10.71
C LYS A 1020 -8.32 -1.82 9.89
N LEU A 1021 -7.15 -1.85 9.24
CA LEU A 1021 -6.72 -2.94 8.36
C LEU A 1021 -5.44 -3.59 8.89
N VAL A 1022 -5.34 -4.92 8.82
CA VAL A 1022 -4.23 -5.69 9.40
C VAL A 1022 -2.85 -5.26 8.88
N ARG A 1023 -2.74 -5.02 7.56
CA ARG A 1023 -1.56 -4.47 6.88
C ARG A 1023 -0.95 -3.26 7.61
N PHE A 1024 -1.78 -2.32 8.05
CA PHE A 1024 -1.35 -1.07 8.70
C PHE A 1024 -1.13 -1.19 10.22
N LEU A 1025 -1.54 -2.29 10.86
CA LEU A 1025 -1.33 -2.48 12.31
C LEU A 1025 0.16 -2.50 12.71
N GLN A 1026 1.04 -2.83 11.77
CA GLN A 1026 2.48 -2.86 12.01
C GLN A 1026 3.04 -1.46 12.34
N GLY A 1027 2.51 -0.41 11.71
CA GLY A 1027 2.98 0.98 11.90
C GLY A 1027 2.77 1.51 13.32
N GLY A 1028 1.58 1.34 13.88
CA GLY A 1028 1.31 1.76 15.25
C GLY A 1028 2.13 0.98 16.28
N ALA A 1029 2.25 -0.34 16.10
CA ALA A 1029 3.11 -1.15 16.97
C ALA A 1029 4.58 -0.71 16.87
N PHE A 1030 5.03 -0.31 15.68
CA PHE A 1030 6.37 0.24 15.45
C PHE A 1030 6.57 1.58 16.16
N ALA A 1031 5.64 2.53 16.01
CA ALA A 1031 5.67 3.83 16.68
C ALA A 1031 5.74 3.69 18.20
N CYS A 1032 4.88 2.84 18.78
CA CYS A 1032 4.86 2.54 20.20
C CYS A 1032 6.18 1.90 20.68
N ALA A 1033 6.74 0.96 19.92
CA ALA A 1033 8.02 0.31 20.25
C ALA A 1033 9.19 1.32 20.20
N ALA A 1034 9.26 2.15 19.15
CA ALA A 1034 10.28 3.18 19.01
C ALA A 1034 10.21 4.24 20.12
N SER A 1035 8.99 4.65 20.50
CA SER A 1035 8.76 5.58 21.62
C SER A 1035 9.30 5.01 22.93
N LEU A 1036 8.81 3.81 23.32
CA LEU A 1036 9.25 3.13 24.54
C LEU A 1036 10.77 2.88 24.54
N PHE A 1037 11.35 2.44 23.42
CA PHE A 1037 12.79 2.20 23.30
C PHE A 1037 13.62 3.47 23.55
N LYS A 1038 13.22 4.61 22.96
CA LYS A 1038 13.88 5.90 23.21
C LYS A 1038 13.78 6.32 24.67
N THR A 1039 12.60 6.21 25.28
CA THR A 1039 12.41 6.55 26.71
C THR A 1039 13.26 5.66 27.62
N PHE A 1040 13.25 4.34 27.41
CA PHE A 1040 14.04 3.41 28.23
C PHE A 1040 15.55 3.64 28.11
N ARG A 1041 16.07 3.97 26.92
CA ARG A 1041 17.48 4.38 26.74
C ARG A 1041 17.82 5.71 27.40
N GLN A 1042 16.87 6.64 27.53
CA GLN A 1042 17.07 7.91 28.23
C GLN A 1042 17.04 7.75 29.75
N THR A 1043 16.21 6.85 30.29
CA THR A 1043 16.14 6.57 31.73
C THR A 1043 17.26 5.65 32.24
N SER A 1044 17.87 4.85 31.37
CA SER A 1044 19.05 4.06 31.74
C SER A 1044 20.24 5.00 32.03
N PRO A 1045 20.77 5.03 33.27
CA PRO A 1045 21.94 5.86 33.56
C PRO A 1045 23.12 5.39 32.70
N LYS A 1046 23.88 6.35 32.15
CA LYS A 1046 25.14 6.03 31.48
C LYS A 1046 26.11 5.45 32.51
N THR A 1047 26.20 4.12 32.57
CA THR A 1047 27.20 3.38 33.35
C THR A 1047 28.58 3.73 32.78
N THR A 1048 29.12 4.84 33.26
CA THR A 1048 30.38 5.38 32.83
C THR A 1048 31.46 4.57 33.52
N TYR A 1049 31.83 3.45 32.90
CA TYR A 1049 32.99 2.66 33.30
C TYR A 1049 34.25 3.53 33.16
N ARG A 1050 34.57 4.26 34.22
CA ARG A 1050 35.94 4.72 34.48
C ARG A 1050 36.74 3.46 34.81
N THR A 1051 37.58 3.09 33.83
CA THR A 1051 38.77 2.23 33.90
C THR A 1051 39.08 1.60 35.26
#